data_AF-A0A067QU96-F1
#
_entry.id   AF-A0A067QU96-F1
#
_cell.length_a   1.000
_cell.length_b   1.000
_cell.length_c   1.000
_cell.angle_alpha   90.00
_cell.angle_beta   90.00
_cell.angle_gamma   90.00
#
_symmetry.space_group_name_H-M   'P 1'
#
loop_
_entity.id
_entity.type
_entity.pdbx_description
1 polymer ?
#
loop_
_entity_poly.entity_id
_entity_poly.type
_entity_poly.pdbx_seq_one_letter_code
_entity_poly.pdbx_strand_id
1 'polypeptide(L)'
;MKNKKIIRLLKITGSFVFISGGGWFVYQIYKTRHAMSQAMTADYTDHKKIADYIYINDPQFHLMYERNQIFDQARGTKQRTSRFPALFGFWRSLKRSYSWRLVAVARSGDRTDRLKAVQLLAELKNLKDWDCRHVAQMSDARTAVGLAHSEGIDLRFFLKPPNWHLSPSKEELTDKMYNLLLSLNDAKKHPCITLFLSKAFPELQYRHIVFDIDLATMELPQSHIRKDNVLPLSIENLLHHSTIEDNAKDIVKFGGLPLIVNLCKHFKGDIDITIKLVNLLSNISAQDGMLQHFFVTGCIGLLAGWAQHPNIRLSIPATRALANLDMDDTAGIKFSSHLHLLYPSVRHADSPKLDVIFIHGLLGGVYFTWRQRDRKETSPRVSSRVHGQDIGSSVSDEQTKEFLEDMAELKHDEWDELGSDFEMVLSDCPENSNYEGEGPYSFSGCHPCIQQSMEDCKTYISCWPRDWLPQDCHHLRIIGVNYDTNLSMWSPTCPVERVTRNLEYRSKELMKKLTQAGLGSRPIVWVAHSMGGLLVKSLLTKASQDEDEEVHGLCDNTKAVVFYSVPHRGSPLVSLTQATQLLWWPSMEVKELQENSPALLSLHYEFLNLVEKANIEVISFAETKPTFLSSLHLQFRFVPTHSANPGIGEFFEIPRDHLSICKPCSRLSFLYQKLLHLIQKYIPSDE
;
A
#
# COMPACT_ATOMS: atom_id res chain seq x y z
N MET A 1 -59.81 -23.00 -61.64
CA MET A 1 -60.18 -22.36 -60.34
C MET A 1 -60.26 -23.31 -59.13
N LYS A 2 -60.20 -24.64 -59.25
CA LYS A 2 -60.37 -25.57 -58.09
C LYS A 2 -59.14 -25.73 -57.17
N ASN A 3 -57.90 -25.61 -57.66
CA ASN A 3 -56.70 -25.85 -56.82
C ASN A 3 -56.32 -24.73 -55.85
N LYS A 4 -56.70 -23.46 -56.09
CA LYS A 4 -56.37 -22.35 -55.17
C LYS A 4 -57.21 -22.36 -53.88
N LYS A 5 -58.41 -22.93 -53.88
CA LYS A 5 -59.27 -23.03 -52.69
C LYS A 5 -58.78 -24.10 -51.71
N ILE A 6 -58.30 -25.25 -52.20
CA ILE A 6 -57.81 -26.35 -51.36
C ILE A 6 -56.51 -25.96 -50.62
N ILE A 7 -55.59 -25.25 -51.29
CA ILE A 7 -54.33 -24.80 -50.66
C ILE A 7 -54.59 -23.74 -49.58
N ARG A 8 -55.58 -22.84 -49.75
CA ARG A 8 -55.99 -21.91 -48.69
C ARG A 8 -56.60 -22.65 -47.50
N LEU A 9 -57.43 -23.67 -47.74
CA LEU A 9 -58.03 -24.46 -46.68
C LEU A 9 -56.96 -25.20 -45.86
N LEU A 10 -55.96 -25.81 -46.52
CA LEU A 10 -54.82 -26.48 -45.88
C LEU A 10 -53.92 -25.53 -45.07
N LYS A 11 -53.72 -24.28 -45.54
CA LYS A 11 -52.97 -23.27 -44.78
C LYS A 11 -53.75 -22.80 -43.54
N ILE A 12 -55.06 -22.66 -43.63
CA ILE A 12 -55.91 -22.25 -42.50
C ILE A 12 -56.01 -23.38 -41.48
N THR A 13 -56.20 -24.63 -41.90
CA THR A 13 -56.25 -25.78 -40.99
C THR A 13 -54.89 -26.07 -40.35
N GLY A 14 -53.79 -25.98 -41.12
CA GLY A 14 -52.43 -26.11 -40.58
C GLY A 14 -52.08 -25.03 -39.55
N SER A 15 -52.51 -23.79 -39.77
CA SER A 15 -52.30 -22.69 -38.80
C SER A 15 -53.13 -22.88 -37.54
N PHE A 16 -54.35 -23.41 -37.66
CA PHE A 16 -55.21 -23.68 -36.50
C PHE A 16 -54.67 -24.83 -35.63
N VAL A 17 -54.08 -25.86 -36.24
CA VAL A 17 -53.42 -26.97 -35.52
C VAL A 17 -52.13 -26.51 -34.82
N PHE A 18 -51.37 -25.60 -35.43
CA PHE A 18 -50.16 -25.05 -34.80
C PHE A 18 -50.47 -24.13 -33.62
N ILE A 19 -51.51 -23.30 -33.72
CA ILE A 19 -51.91 -22.37 -32.66
C ILE A 19 -52.61 -23.12 -31.51
N SER A 20 -53.51 -24.07 -31.83
CA SER A 20 -54.19 -24.86 -30.79
C SER A 20 -53.27 -25.88 -30.13
N GLY A 21 -52.39 -26.53 -30.90
CA GLY A 21 -51.37 -27.46 -30.38
C GLY A 21 -50.28 -26.75 -29.59
N GLY A 22 -49.80 -25.59 -30.06
CA GLY A 22 -48.83 -24.76 -29.35
C GLY A 22 -49.40 -24.19 -28.05
N GLY A 23 -50.64 -23.68 -28.09
CA GLY A 23 -51.34 -23.21 -26.89
C GLY A 23 -51.59 -24.32 -25.87
N TRP A 24 -51.97 -25.52 -26.32
CA TRP A 24 -52.14 -26.68 -25.43
C TRP A 24 -50.80 -27.15 -24.84
N PHE A 25 -49.72 -27.15 -25.62
CA PHE A 25 -48.39 -27.52 -25.13
C PHE A 25 -47.85 -26.51 -24.10
N VAL A 26 -48.02 -25.21 -24.33
CA VAL A 26 -47.66 -24.17 -23.36
C VAL A 26 -48.52 -24.28 -22.09
N TYR A 27 -49.81 -24.57 -22.25
CA TYR A 27 -50.71 -24.82 -21.12
C TYR A 27 -50.29 -26.06 -20.32
N GLN A 28 -49.86 -27.14 -20.97
CA GLN A 28 -49.35 -28.33 -20.29
C GLN A 28 -48.02 -28.05 -19.58
N ILE A 29 -47.09 -27.30 -20.19
CA ILE A 29 -45.86 -26.86 -19.51
C ILE A 29 -46.20 -26.03 -18.27
N TYR A 30 -47.12 -25.07 -18.40
CA TYR A 30 -47.56 -24.23 -17.29
C TYR A 30 -48.21 -25.05 -16.18
N LYS A 31 -49.14 -25.94 -16.52
CA LYS A 31 -49.83 -26.82 -15.56
C LYS A 31 -48.86 -27.78 -14.86
N THR A 32 -47.90 -28.33 -15.59
CA THR A 32 -46.88 -29.23 -15.03
C THR A 32 -45.95 -28.46 -14.09
N ARG A 33 -45.54 -27.24 -14.47
CA ARG A 33 -44.71 -26.36 -13.63
C ARG A 33 -45.45 -25.90 -12.38
N HIS A 34 -46.74 -25.61 -12.49
CA HIS A 34 -47.59 -25.23 -11.35
C HIS A 34 -47.86 -26.42 -10.40
N ALA A 35 -48.06 -27.62 -10.95
CA ALA A 35 -48.16 -28.84 -10.16
C ALA A 35 -46.84 -29.18 -9.45
N MET A 36 -45.69 -28.99 -10.13
CA MET A 36 -44.36 -29.10 -9.50
C MET A 36 -44.14 -28.05 -8.41
N SER A 37 -44.57 -26.80 -8.59
CA SER A 37 -44.42 -25.76 -7.56
C SER A 37 -45.32 -25.97 -6.35
N GLN A 38 -46.49 -26.62 -6.51
CA GLN A 38 -47.36 -26.98 -5.39
C GLN A 38 -46.97 -28.29 -4.69
N ALA A 39 -46.33 -29.22 -5.40
CA ALA A 39 -45.74 -30.41 -4.80
C ALA A 39 -44.44 -30.12 -4.03
N MET A 40 -43.82 -28.95 -4.27
CA MET A 40 -42.62 -28.45 -3.58
C MET A 40 -42.98 -27.43 -2.49
N THR A 41 -43.84 -27.80 -1.55
CA THR A 41 -43.89 -27.17 -0.22
C THR A 41 -43.59 -28.20 0.84
N ALA A 42 -42.30 -28.50 0.97
CA ALA A 42 -41.67 -28.99 2.18
C ALA A 42 -40.21 -28.50 2.14
N ASP A 43 -39.98 -27.39 2.85
CA ASP A 43 -38.71 -27.03 3.50
C ASP A 43 -37.41 -27.46 2.79
N TYR A 44 -37.04 -26.74 1.73
CA TYR A 44 -35.66 -26.71 1.28
C TYR A 44 -35.29 -25.26 1.00
N THR A 45 -34.81 -24.61 2.06
CA THR A 45 -34.04 -23.37 1.96
C THR A 45 -32.99 -23.51 0.86
N ASP A 46 -32.83 -22.44 0.09
CA ASP A 46 -31.98 -22.22 -1.09
C ASP A 46 -30.50 -22.65 -0.92
N HIS A 47 -30.27 -23.95 -0.73
CA HIS A 47 -28.98 -24.60 -0.89
C HIS A 47 -28.89 -25.02 -2.35
N LYS A 48 -28.68 -24.04 -3.25
CA LYS A 48 -27.83 -24.33 -4.41
C LYS A 48 -26.54 -24.90 -3.83
N LYS A 49 -26.37 -26.23 -3.88
CA LYS A 49 -25.06 -26.89 -3.82
C LYS A 49 -24.25 -26.30 -4.98
N ILE A 50 -23.64 -25.15 -4.73
CA ILE A 50 -22.47 -24.69 -5.46
C ILE A 50 -21.47 -25.82 -5.22
N ALA A 51 -21.04 -26.50 -6.29
CA ALA A 51 -20.13 -27.61 -6.20
C ALA A 51 -18.95 -27.22 -5.28
N ASP A 52 -18.79 -27.95 -4.18
CA ASP A 52 -17.64 -27.79 -3.31
C ASP A 52 -16.38 -28.09 -4.13
N TYR A 53 -15.46 -27.13 -4.11
CA TYR A 53 -14.26 -27.16 -4.92
C TYR A 53 -13.31 -28.25 -4.40
N ILE A 54 -13.00 -29.21 -5.26
CA ILE A 54 -11.96 -30.20 -5.00
C ILE A 54 -10.65 -29.61 -5.54
N TYR A 55 -9.63 -29.49 -4.69
CA TYR A 55 -8.25 -29.39 -5.18
C TYR A 55 -7.97 -30.72 -5.90
N ILE A 56 -8.10 -30.74 -7.23
CA ILE A 56 -7.83 -31.93 -8.02
C ILE A 56 -6.31 -32.11 -8.05
N ASN A 57 -5.79 -32.81 -7.07
CA ASN A 57 -4.40 -33.28 -7.03
C ASN A 57 -4.34 -34.72 -7.59
N ASP A 58 -5.03 -34.96 -8.72
CA ASP A 58 -5.15 -36.29 -9.33
C ASP A 58 -4.23 -36.40 -10.55
N PRO A 59 -3.22 -37.31 -10.53
CA PRO A 59 -2.37 -37.61 -11.68
C PRO A 59 -3.15 -38.04 -12.94
N GLN A 60 -4.34 -38.64 -12.78
CA GLN A 60 -5.20 -39.04 -13.89
C GLN A 60 -5.81 -37.84 -14.62
N PHE A 61 -6.03 -36.72 -13.94
CA PHE A 61 -6.48 -35.48 -14.58
C PHE A 61 -5.36 -34.90 -15.46
N HIS A 62 -4.11 -34.98 -14.99
CA HIS A 62 -2.91 -34.65 -15.75
C HIS A 62 -2.67 -35.58 -16.95
N LEU A 63 -2.89 -36.89 -16.80
CA LEU A 63 -2.79 -37.86 -17.90
C LEU A 63 -3.92 -37.71 -18.93
N MET A 64 -5.16 -37.43 -18.49
CA MET A 64 -6.28 -37.12 -19.38
C MET A 64 -6.02 -35.84 -20.17
N TYR A 65 -5.27 -34.89 -19.58
CA TYR A 65 -4.84 -33.64 -20.18
C TYR A 65 -3.74 -33.84 -21.24
N GLU A 66 -2.67 -34.60 -20.96
CA GLU A 66 -1.65 -34.96 -21.96
C GLU A 66 -2.28 -35.67 -23.16
N ARG A 67 -3.24 -36.57 -22.89
CA ARG A 67 -4.01 -37.25 -23.93
C ARG A 67 -4.82 -36.28 -24.79
N ASN A 68 -5.47 -35.28 -24.18
CA ASN A 68 -6.27 -34.30 -24.92
C ASN A 68 -5.42 -33.31 -25.74
N GLN A 69 -4.20 -32.96 -25.30
CA GLN A 69 -3.24 -32.16 -26.09
C GLN A 69 -2.86 -32.86 -27.40
N ILE A 70 -2.60 -34.17 -27.34
CA ILE A 70 -2.30 -35.00 -28.52
C ILE A 70 -3.50 -35.01 -29.48
N PHE A 71 -4.72 -35.11 -28.95
CA PHE A 71 -5.96 -35.07 -29.76
C PHE A 71 -6.21 -33.71 -30.42
N ASP A 72 -5.91 -32.59 -29.77
CA ASP A 72 -6.09 -31.24 -30.34
C ASP A 72 -4.99 -30.89 -31.37
N GLN A 73 -3.75 -31.34 -31.18
CA GLN A 73 -2.70 -31.25 -32.20
C GLN A 73 -3.03 -32.06 -33.45
N ALA A 74 -3.68 -33.23 -33.30
CA ALA A 74 -4.14 -34.06 -34.42
C ALA A 74 -5.34 -33.46 -35.18
N ARG A 75 -6.14 -32.58 -34.57
CA ARG A 75 -7.22 -31.82 -35.25
C ARG A 75 -6.69 -30.63 -36.06
N GLY A 76 -5.62 -29.98 -35.60
CA GLY A 76 -4.97 -28.87 -36.32
C GLY A 76 -4.43 -29.26 -37.70
N THR A 77 -4.18 -30.54 -37.95
CA THR A 77 -3.67 -31.07 -39.24
C THR A 77 -4.77 -31.56 -40.19
N LYS A 78 -6.04 -31.63 -39.78
CA LYS A 78 -7.14 -32.14 -40.60
C LYS A 78 -8.38 -31.24 -40.59
N GLN A 79 -8.27 -29.99 -41.06
CA GLN A 79 -9.48 -29.25 -41.47
C GLN A 79 -9.17 -28.12 -42.48
N ARG A 80 -8.84 -28.52 -43.71
CA ARG A 80 -9.02 -27.70 -44.91
C ARG A 80 -10.21 -28.27 -45.67
N THR A 81 -11.42 -27.76 -45.41
CA THR A 81 -12.59 -27.71 -46.32
C THR A 81 -13.87 -27.48 -45.51
N SER A 82 -14.40 -26.26 -45.58
CA SER A 82 -15.85 -25.92 -45.66
C SER A 82 -16.12 -24.51 -45.12
N ARG A 83 -16.97 -23.77 -45.84
CA ARG A 83 -17.31 -22.36 -45.63
C ARG A 83 -18.19 -22.16 -44.38
N PHE A 84 -17.97 -21.01 -43.73
CA PHE A 84 -18.59 -20.47 -42.52
C PHE A 84 -20.10 -20.71 -42.36
N PRO A 85 -20.57 -21.06 -41.14
CA PRO A 85 -20.48 -20.19 -39.95
C PRO A 85 -19.71 -20.85 -38.78
N ALA A 86 -18.38 -20.86 -38.86
CA ALA A 86 -17.46 -21.38 -37.85
C ALA A 86 -16.62 -20.31 -37.12
N LEU A 87 -16.75 -19.01 -37.44
CA LEU A 87 -15.90 -17.95 -36.88
C LEU A 87 -16.08 -17.86 -35.35
N PHE A 88 -17.31 -17.73 -34.86
CA PHE A 88 -17.55 -17.58 -33.41
C PHE A 88 -17.15 -18.80 -32.57
N GLY A 89 -17.28 -20.02 -33.11
CA GLY A 89 -16.84 -21.26 -32.44
C GLY A 89 -15.33 -21.43 -32.47
N PHE A 90 -14.69 -21.11 -33.59
CA PHE A 90 -13.24 -21.11 -33.78
C PHE A 90 -12.55 -20.09 -32.86
N TRP A 91 -13.06 -18.85 -32.78
CA TRP A 91 -12.55 -17.82 -31.86
C TRP A 91 -12.68 -18.22 -30.38
N ARG A 92 -13.77 -18.92 -30.00
CA ARG A 92 -13.97 -19.45 -28.63
C ARG A 92 -13.02 -20.61 -28.32
N SER A 93 -12.80 -21.50 -29.29
CA SER A 93 -11.84 -22.62 -29.18
C SER A 93 -10.39 -22.13 -29.12
N LEU A 94 -10.05 -21.09 -29.89
CA LEU A 94 -8.72 -20.47 -29.87
C LEU A 94 -8.45 -19.73 -28.56
N LYS A 95 -9.38 -18.91 -28.05
CA LYS A 95 -9.20 -18.21 -26.77
C LYS A 95 -9.01 -19.18 -25.60
N ARG A 96 -9.77 -20.28 -25.58
CA ARG A 96 -9.59 -21.38 -24.61
C ARG A 96 -8.23 -22.03 -24.78
N SER A 97 -7.88 -22.45 -25.99
CA SER A 97 -6.55 -23.01 -26.28
C SER A 97 -5.41 -22.03 -25.94
N TYR A 98 -5.65 -20.72 -25.99
CA TYR A 98 -4.66 -19.69 -25.73
C TYR A 98 -4.39 -19.50 -24.23
N SER A 99 -5.41 -19.24 -23.39
CA SER A 99 -5.19 -19.12 -21.94
C SER A 99 -4.60 -20.41 -21.34
N TRP A 100 -4.98 -21.57 -21.87
CA TRP A 100 -4.46 -22.87 -21.45
C TRP A 100 -2.98 -23.03 -21.80
N ARG A 101 -2.60 -22.65 -23.02
CA ARG A 101 -1.20 -22.64 -23.45
C ARG A 101 -0.37 -21.68 -22.61
N LEU A 102 -0.88 -20.50 -22.31
CA LEU A 102 -0.17 -19.53 -21.47
C LEU A 102 0.04 -20.05 -20.04
N VAL A 103 -0.97 -20.66 -19.41
CA VAL A 103 -0.78 -21.28 -18.07
C VAL A 103 0.23 -22.44 -18.13
N ALA A 104 0.20 -23.24 -19.19
CA ALA A 104 1.20 -24.29 -19.38
C ALA A 104 2.62 -23.72 -19.51
N VAL A 105 2.80 -22.68 -20.34
CA VAL A 105 4.08 -21.96 -20.49
C VAL A 105 4.51 -21.32 -19.16
N ALA A 106 3.58 -20.73 -18.40
CA ALA A 106 3.89 -20.16 -17.10
C ALA A 106 4.44 -21.21 -16.12
N ARG A 107 3.95 -22.45 -16.18
CA ARG A 107 4.38 -23.55 -15.29
C ARG A 107 5.68 -24.21 -15.72
N SER A 108 5.87 -24.46 -17.01
CA SER A 108 6.99 -25.27 -17.52
C SER A 108 8.11 -24.45 -18.15
N GLY A 109 7.85 -23.19 -18.49
CA GLY A 109 8.82 -22.29 -19.12
C GLY A 109 9.87 -21.78 -18.14
N ASP A 110 10.92 -21.18 -18.70
CA ASP A 110 11.94 -20.48 -17.92
C ASP A 110 11.37 -19.20 -17.27
N ARG A 111 12.22 -18.42 -16.57
CA ARG A 111 11.78 -17.19 -15.89
C ARG A 111 11.15 -16.19 -16.86
N THR A 112 11.76 -16.00 -18.03
CA THR A 112 11.34 -15.01 -19.02
C THR A 112 10.03 -15.43 -19.69
N ASP A 113 9.91 -16.69 -20.05
CA ASP A 113 8.68 -17.26 -20.61
C ASP A 113 7.52 -17.16 -19.63
N ARG A 114 7.77 -17.44 -18.34
CA ARG A 114 6.75 -17.32 -17.28
C ARG A 114 6.31 -15.88 -17.08
N LEU A 115 7.23 -14.93 -17.03
CA LEU A 115 6.89 -13.50 -16.91
C LEU A 115 5.99 -13.04 -18.06
N LYS A 116 6.37 -13.35 -19.31
CA LYS A 116 5.59 -13.01 -20.51
C LYS A 116 4.22 -13.71 -20.51
N ALA A 117 4.17 -14.98 -20.15
CA ALA A 117 2.93 -15.74 -20.12
C ALA A 117 1.95 -15.20 -19.07
N VAL A 118 2.43 -14.85 -17.88
CA VAL A 118 1.62 -14.24 -16.82
C VAL A 118 1.11 -12.87 -17.23
N GLN A 119 1.95 -12.03 -17.84
CA GLN A 119 1.55 -10.73 -18.35
C GLN A 119 0.42 -10.86 -19.38
N LEU A 120 0.60 -11.73 -20.39
CA LEU A 120 -0.42 -11.99 -21.41
C LEU A 120 -1.70 -12.57 -20.82
N LEU A 121 -1.61 -13.39 -19.75
CA LEU A 121 -2.78 -13.92 -19.05
C LEU A 121 -3.56 -12.81 -18.32
N ALA A 122 -2.86 -11.90 -17.65
CA ALA A 122 -3.48 -10.79 -16.92
C ALA A 122 -4.23 -9.83 -17.86
N GLU A 123 -3.73 -9.65 -19.09
CA GLU A 123 -4.38 -8.84 -20.13
C GLU A 123 -5.67 -9.45 -20.71
N LEU A 124 -5.95 -10.75 -20.44
CA LEU A 124 -7.14 -11.43 -20.98
C LEU A 124 -8.44 -10.94 -20.32
N LYS A 125 -9.02 -9.89 -20.89
CA LYS A 125 -10.33 -9.37 -20.50
C LYS A 125 -11.48 -10.24 -21.05
N ASN A 126 -12.58 -10.31 -20.31
CA ASN A 126 -13.86 -10.93 -20.70
C ASN A 126 -13.84 -12.46 -20.87
N LEU A 127 -13.06 -13.16 -20.05
CA LEU A 127 -13.17 -14.62 -19.94
C LEU A 127 -14.47 -15.03 -19.22
N LYS A 128 -15.03 -16.17 -19.62
CA LYS A 128 -16.18 -16.76 -18.92
C LYS A 128 -15.74 -17.25 -17.55
N ASP A 129 -16.67 -17.27 -16.61
CA ASP A 129 -16.39 -17.68 -15.22
C ASP A 129 -15.74 -19.08 -15.11
N TRP A 130 -16.14 -20.05 -15.94
CA TRP A 130 -15.49 -21.36 -15.96
C TRP A 130 -14.07 -21.33 -16.55
N ASP A 131 -13.77 -20.45 -17.51
CA ASP A 131 -12.41 -20.28 -18.06
C ASP A 131 -11.48 -19.70 -16.97
N CYS A 132 -11.94 -18.67 -16.25
CA CYS A 132 -11.22 -18.08 -15.11
C CYS A 132 -10.94 -19.12 -14.03
N ARG A 133 -11.95 -19.94 -13.69
CA ARG A 133 -11.79 -21.01 -12.69
C ARG A 133 -10.83 -22.11 -13.13
N HIS A 134 -10.75 -22.41 -14.43
CA HIS A 134 -9.74 -23.35 -14.93
C HIS A 134 -8.33 -22.78 -14.79
N VAL A 135 -8.13 -21.50 -15.13
CA VAL A 135 -6.85 -20.81 -14.87
C VAL A 135 -6.51 -20.90 -13.39
N ALA A 136 -7.48 -20.64 -12.50
CA ALA A 136 -7.30 -20.74 -11.05
C ALA A 136 -6.89 -22.14 -10.58
N GLN A 137 -7.52 -23.19 -11.12
CA GLN A 137 -7.21 -24.58 -10.78
C GLN A 137 -5.87 -25.07 -11.34
N MET A 138 -5.49 -24.57 -12.51
CA MET A 138 -4.26 -24.99 -13.19
C MET A 138 -3.02 -24.22 -12.74
N SER A 139 -3.19 -23.02 -12.17
CA SER A 139 -2.09 -22.18 -11.72
C SER A 139 -1.32 -22.85 -10.59
N ASP A 140 0.00 -22.84 -10.68
CA ASP A 140 0.85 -23.15 -9.54
C ASP A 140 1.07 -21.88 -8.69
N ALA A 141 1.76 -22.02 -7.55
CA ALA A 141 1.95 -20.90 -6.63
C ALA A 141 2.69 -19.71 -7.28
N ARG A 142 3.68 -19.98 -8.16
CA ARG A 142 4.44 -18.94 -8.87
C ARG A 142 3.57 -18.19 -9.90
N THR A 143 2.79 -18.93 -10.68
CA THR A 143 1.83 -18.33 -11.62
C THR A 143 0.78 -17.51 -10.88
N ALA A 144 0.25 -18.03 -9.77
CA ALA A 144 -0.77 -17.35 -8.98
C ALA A 144 -0.26 -16.04 -8.37
N VAL A 145 0.93 -16.02 -7.74
CA VAL A 145 1.48 -14.75 -7.21
C VAL A 145 1.77 -13.76 -8.33
N GLY A 146 2.27 -14.23 -9.47
CA GLY A 146 2.54 -13.35 -10.61
C GLY A 146 1.29 -12.72 -11.21
N LEU A 147 0.20 -13.49 -11.33
CA LEU A 147 -1.10 -12.96 -11.73
C LEU A 147 -1.62 -11.97 -10.70
N ALA A 148 -1.49 -12.27 -9.41
CA ALA A 148 -1.93 -11.40 -8.33
C ALA A 148 -1.19 -10.05 -8.31
N HIS A 149 0.08 -10.05 -8.72
CA HIS A 149 0.95 -8.88 -8.82
C HIS A 149 0.87 -8.18 -10.19
N SER A 150 -0.14 -8.51 -11.00
CA SER A 150 -0.41 -7.87 -12.30
C SER A 150 -1.55 -6.85 -12.21
N GLU A 151 -1.49 -5.81 -13.05
CA GLU A 151 -2.47 -4.73 -13.04
C GLU A 151 -3.88 -5.19 -13.42
N GLY A 152 -4.88 -4.79 -12.63
CA GLY A 152 -6.29 -5.02 -12.94
C GLY A 152 -6.70 -6.49 -13.07
N ILE A 153 -5.98 -7.41 -12.42
CA ILE A 153 -6.23 -8.84 -12.53
C ILE A 153 -7.64 -9.23 -12.10
N ASP A 154 -8.30 -10.08 -12.90
CA ASP A 154 -9.62 -10.63 -12.58
C ASP A 154 -9.52 -11.60 -11.39
N LEU A 155 -10.14 -11.23 -10.27
CA LEU A 155 -10.12 -12.01 -9.03
C LEU A 155 -10.68 -13.44 -9.17
N ARG A 156 -11.42 -13.73 -10.24
CA ARG A 156 -11.90 -15.09 -10.56
C ARG A 156 -10.78 -16.05 -10.97
N PHE A 157 -9.56 -15.55 -11.18
CA PHE A 157 -8.36 -16.35 -11.46
C PHE A 157 -7.77 -16.96 -10.18
N PHE A 158 -8.35 -16.69 -9.01
CA PHE A 158 -7.91 -17.26 -7.74
C PHE A 158 -8.99 -18.16 -7.13
N LEU A 159 -8.54 -19.29 -6.59
CA LEU A 159 -9.41 -20.14 -5.79
C LEU A 159 -9.74 -19.45 -4.47
N LYS A 160 -10.97 -19.63 -3.99
CA LYS A 160 -11.34 -19.19 -2.66
C LYS A 160 -10.57 -20.01 -1.61
N PRO A 161 -10.24 -19.42 -0.46
CA PRO A 161 -9.63 -20.16 0.63
C PRO A 161 -10.40 -21.43 1.01
N PRO A 162 -9.72 -22.50 1.44
CA PRO A 162 -10.38 -23.73 1.88
C PRO A 162 -11.43 -23.46 2.96
N ASN A 163 -12.48 -24.29 2.97
CA ASN A 163 -13.58 -24.18 3.93
C ASN A 163 -14.20 -22.77 3.97
N TRP A 164 -14.29 -22.08 2.83
CA TRP A 164 -14.84 -20.72 2.76
C TRP A 164 -16.26 -20.62 3.32
N HIS A 165 -17.05 -21.68 3.16
CA HIS A 165 -18.45 -21.75 3.59
C HIS A 165 -18.62 -22.03 5.08
N LEU A 166 -17.59 -22.57 5.74
CA LEU A 166 -17.60 -22.80 7.19
C LEU A 166 -17.13 -21.53 7.89
N SER A 167 -18.03 -20.90 8.65
CA SER A 167 -17.73 -19.71 9.44
C SER A 167 -17.70 -20.10 10.93
N PRO A 168 -16.50 -20.27 11.53
CA PRO A 168 -16.39 -20.58 12.95
C PRO A 168 -17.01 -19.46 13.81
N SER A 169 -17.51 -19.81 15.00
CA SER A 169 -18.05 -18.82 15.93
C SER A 169 -16.95 -17.92 16.50
N LYS A 170 -17.34 -16.78 17.09
CA LYS A 170 -16.38 -15.85 17.73
C LYS A 170 -15.64 -16.53 18.88
N GLU A 171 -16.32 -17.38 19.64
CA GLU A 171 -15.76 -18.18 20.74
C GLU A 171 -14.73 -19.17 20.21
N GLU A 172 -15.07 -19.92 19.15
CA GLU A 172 -14.15 -20.89 18.54
C GLU A 172 -12.88 -20.22 17.99
N LEU A 173 -13.02 -19.03 17.38
CA LEU A 173 -11.90 -18.22 16.92
C LEU A 173 -11.04 -17.73 18.08
N THR A 174 -11.67 -17.38 19.21
CA THR A 174 -10.98 -16.93 20.42
C THR A 174 -10.18 -18.05 21.05
N ASP A 175 -10.75 -19.26 21.13
CA ASP A 175 -10.05 -20.45 21.65
C ASP A 175 -8.87 -20.86 20.76
N LYS A 176 -9.06 -20.84 19.43
CA LYS A 176 -7.98 -21.09 18.47
C LYS A 176 -6.85 -20.06 18.59
N MET A 177 -7.21 -18.79 18.79
CA MET A 177 -6.24 -17.71 18.99
C MET A 177 -5.49 -17.88 20.32
N TYR A 178 -6.18 -18.23 21.40
CA TYR A 178 -5.55 -18.53 22.69
C TYR A 178 -4.51 -19.65 22.57
N ASN A 179 -4.88 -20.78 21.94
CA ASN A 179 -3.98 -21.91 21.74
C ASN A 179 -2.76 -21.56 20.87
N LEU A 180 -2.94 -20.72 19.85
CA LEU A 180 -1.85 -20.21 19.03
C LEU A 180 -0.88 -19.35 19.87
N LEU A 181 -1.41 -18.37 20.61
CA LEU A 181 -0.60 -17.49 21.45
C LEU A 181 0.14 -18.26 22.56
N LEU A 182 -0.50 -19.29 23.14
CA LEU A 182 0.12 -20.17 24.12
C LEU A 182 1.29 -20.95 23.49
N SER A 183 1.08 -21.57 22.32
CA SER A 183 2.11 -22.31 21.60
C SER A 183 3.30 -21.41 21.22
N LEU A 184 3.03 -20.17 20.82
CA LEU A 184 4.07 -19.18 20.52
C LEU A 184 4.86 -18.79 21.76
N ASN A 185 4.17 -18.57 22.89
CA ASN A 185 4.80 -18.24 24.17
C ASN A 185 5.67 -19.40 24.70
N ASP A 186 5.24 -20.64 24.50
CA ASP A 186 5.98 -21.84 24.89
C ASP A 186 7.22 -22.04 24.01
N ALA A 187 7.13 -21.73 22.72
CA ALA A 187 8.26 -21.80 21.79
C ALA A 187 9.32 -20.72 22.08
N LYS A 188 8.89 -19.48 22.29
CA LYS A 188 9.73 -18.32 22.62
C LYS A 188 8.99 -17.44 23.62
N LYS A 189 9.43 -17.48 24.88
CA LYS A 189 8.87 -16.63 25.93
C LYS A 189 9.07 -15.15 25.56
N HIS A 190 7.99 -14.47 25.23
CA HIS A 190 7.99 -13.04 24.95
C HIS A 190 7.12 -12.31 25.97
N PRO A 191 7.66 -11.35 26.76
CA PRO A 191 6.92 -10.71 27.84
C PRO A 191 5.57 -10.11 27.43
N CYS A 192 5.44 -9.68 26.17
CA CYS A 192 4.21 -9.04 25.67
C CYS A 192 3.10 -10.06 25.35
N ILE A 193 3.46 -11.30 24.98
CA ILE A 193 2.48 -12.40 24.88
C ILE A 193 2.15 -12.89 26.29
N THR A 194 3.16 -13.10 27.15
CA THR A 194 2.96 -13.58 28.53
C THR A 194 2.04 -12.64 29.33
N LEU A 195 2.28 -11.33 29.27
CA LEU A 195 1.44 -10.32 29.94
C LEU A 195 0.04 -10.22 29.34
N PHE A 196 -0.10 -10.41 28.03
CA PHE A 196 -1.41 -10.40 27.41
C PHE A 196 -2.23 -11.63 27.82
N LEU A 197 -1.63 -12.83 27.78
CA LEU A 197 -2.27 -14.07 28.20
C LEU A 197 -2.76 -13.98 29.65
N SER A 198 -1.98 -13.37 30.55
CA SER A 198 -2.37 -13.21 31.95
C SER A 198 -3.57 -12.27 32.16
N LYS A 199 -3.70 -11.23 31.34
CA LYS A 199 -4.81 -10.26 31.45
C LYS A 199 -6.05 -10.70 30.71
N ALA A 200 -5.89 -11.32 29.54
CA ALA A 200 -7.00 -11.68 28.65
C ALA A 200 -7.64 -13.04 29.04
N PHE A 201 -6.88 -13.95 29.65
CA PHE A 201 -7.33 -15.32 29.95
C PHE A 201 -7.03 -15.75 31.40
N PRO A 202 -7.52 -15.02 32.42
CA PRO A 202 -7.23 -15.32 33.83
C PRO A 202 -7.80 -16.66 34.30
N GLU A 203 -8.96 -17.07 33.77
CA GLU A 203 -9.65 -18.34 34.12
C GLU A 203 -8.87 -19.57 33.65
N LEU A 204 -8.07 -19.44 32.58
CA LEU A 204 -7.31 -20.54 31.97
C LEU A 204 -5.87 -20.63 32.54
N GLN A 205 -5.51 -19.75 33.46
CA GLN A 205 -4.13 -19.49 33.88
C GLN A 205 -3.58 -20.46 34.94
N TYR A 206 -4.34 -21.46 35.37
CA TYR A 206 -3.97 -22.32 36.51
C TYR A 206 -2.88 -23.38 36.21
N ARG A 207 -2.27 -23.41 35.01
CA ARG A 207 -1.36 -24.51 34.64
C ARG A 207 0.14 -24.25 34.52
N HIS A 208 0.69 -23.08 34.13
CA HIS A 208 2.15 -23.05 33.85
C HIS A 208 2.94 -21.73 33.99
N ILE A 209 2.40 -20.64 34.58
CA ILE A 209 3.16 -19.37 34.67
C ILE A 209 3.65 -19.14 36.11
N VAL A 210 4.79 -19.74 36.46
CA VAL A 210 5.63 -19.26 37.58
C VAL A 210 6.46 -18.10 37.04
N PHE A 211 6.30 -16.91 37.63
CA PHE A 211 7.07 -15.71 37.28
C PHE A 211 8.47 -15.79 37.90
N ASP A 212 9.52 -15.82 37.07
CA ASP A 212 10.93 -15.64 37.47
C ASP A 212 11.50 -14.28 36.97
N ILE A 213 10.63 -13.31 36.68
CA ILE A 213 11.05 -11.95 36.31
C ILE A 213 10.51 -11.01 37.37
N ASP A 214 11.41 -10.24 38.01
CA ASP A 214 11.17 -9.18 38.98
C ASP A 214 10.30 -8.04 38.40
N LEU A 215 9.04 -8.33 38.05
CA LEU A 215 8.02 -7.37 37.64
C LEU A 215 7.30 -6.74 38.84
N ALA A 216 7.76 -7.02 40.07
CA ALA A 216 7.19 -6.52 41.31
C ALA A 216 7.28 -4.99 41.48
N THR A 217 8.00 -4.28 40.60
CA THR A 217 8.19 -2.83 40.67
C THR A 217 7.24 -2.03 39.76
N MET A 218 6.36 -2.67 38.99
CA MET A 218 5.39 -1.97 38.15
C MET A 218 3.96 -2.31 38.55
N GLU A 219 3.42 -1.61 39.55
CA GLU A 219 1.99 -1.59 39.85
C GLU A 219 1.21 -0.97 38.68
N LEU A 220 0.93 -1.75 37.65
CA LEU A 220 0.00 -1.39 36.58
C LEU A 220 -1.43 -1.71 37.05
N PRO A 221 -2.41 -0.79 36.86
CA PRO A 221 -3.79 -1.04 37.25
C PRO A 221 -4.34 -2.32 36.64
N GLN A 222 -4.94 -3.18 37.46
CA GLN A 222 -5.65 -4.39 37.04
C GLN A 222 -6.93 -3.99 36.28
N SER A 223 -6.79 -3.61 35.01
CA SER A 223 -7.93 -3.43 34.11
C SER A 223 -8.26 -4.77 33.47
N HIS A 224 -9.42 -5.34 33.82
CA HIS A 224 -9.95 -6.52 33.13
C HIS A 224 -10.29 -6.15 31.67
N ILE A 225 -9.78 -6.93 30.72
CA ILE A 225 -10.12 -6.79 29.31
C ILE A 225 -11.58 -7.24 29.12
N ARG A 226 -12.42 -6.40 28.52
CA ARG A 226 -13.80 -6.77 28.17
C ARG A 226 -13.77 -7.95 27.20
N LYS A 227 -14.62 -8.97 27.41
CA LYS A 227 -14.69 -10.18 26.57
C LYS A 227 -14.77 -9.87 25.07
N ASP A 228 -15.51 -8.83 24.70
CA ASP A 228 -15.65 -8.43 23.29
C ASP A 228 -14.36 -7.96 22.62
N ASN A 229 -13.42 -7.42 23.40
CA ASN A 229 -12.16 -6.87 22.92
C ASN A 229 -11.03 -7.91 22.92
N VAL A 230 -11.23 -9.09 23.52
CA VAL A 230 -10.19 -10.12 23.62
C VAL A 230 -9.68 -10.51 22.24
N LEU A 231 -10.57 -10.84 21.30
CA LEU A 231 -10.16 -11.29 19.96
C LEU A 231 -9.47 -10.18 19.14
N PRO A 232 -9.99 -8.94 19.03
CA PRO A 232 -9.26 -7.83 18.39
C PRO A 232 -7.89 -7.55 19.01
N LEU A 233 -7.78 -7.55 20.35
CA LEU A 233 -6.50 -7.32 21.03
C LEU A 233 -5.53 -8.49 20.84
N SER A 234 -6.02 -9.72 20.72
CA SER A 234 -5.17 -10.86 20.36
C SER A 234 -4.59 -10.73 18.96
N ILE A 235 -5.35 -10.18 17.99
CA ILE A 235 -4.83 -9.89 16.64
C ILE A 235 -3.74 -8.83 16.70
N GLU A 236 -3.92 -7.80 17.52
CA GLU A 236 -2.91 -6.75 17.72
C GLU A 236 -1.63 -7.31 18.38
N ASN A 237 -1.78 -8.17 19.38
CA ASN A 237 -0.66 -8.84 20.02
C ASN A 237 0.11 -9.75 19.05
N LEU A 238 -0.61 -10.51 18.22
CA LEU A 238 -0.02 -11.35 17.18
C LEU A 238 0.67 -10.52 16.09
N LEU A 239 0.07 -9.39 15.69
CA LEU A 239 0.69 -8.44 14.77
C LEU A 239 2.00 -7.91 15.33
N HIS A 240 2.01 -7.44 16.58
CA HIS A 240 3.24 -7.00 17.24
C HIS A 240 4.29 -8.11 17.28
N HIS A 241 3.92 -9.34 17.66
CA HIS A 241 4.83 -10.49 17.65
C HIS A 241 5.44 -10.76 16.26
N SER A 242 4.66 -10.57 15.19
CA SER A 242 5.13 -10.75 13.80
C SER A 242 6.11 -9.68 13.31
N THR A 243 6.21 -8.52 14.00
CA THR A 243 7.15 -7.45 13.60
C THR A 243 8.59 -7.79 13.96
N ILE A 244 8.78 -8.67 14.95
CA ILE A 244 10.08 -9.16 15.41
C ILE A 244 10.58 -10.22 14.42
N GLU A 245 11.85 -10.11 14.04
CA GLU A 245 12.48 -11.06 13.11
C GLU A 245 12.36 -12.52 13.60
N ASP A 246 12.29 -13.46 12.66
CA ASP A 246 12.11 -14.91 12.85
C ASP A 246 10.81 -15.39 13.51
N ASN A 247 10.09 -14.56 14.27
CA ASN A 247 8.86 -14.97 14.95
C ASN A 247 7.71 -15.28 13.98
N ALA A 248 7.68 -14.63 12.82
CA ALA A 248 6.65 -14.86 11.82
C ALA A 248 6.65 -16.30 11.24
N LYS A 249 7.81 -16.98 11.23
CA LYS A 249 7.91 -18.41 10.84
C LYS A 249 7.17 -19.30 11.83
N ASP A 250 7.29 -19.00 13.12
CA ASP A 250 6.64 -19.76 14.19
C ASP A 250 5.11 -19.63 14.12
N ILE A 251 4.58 -18.46 13.75
CA ILE A 251 3.14 -18.26 13.51
C ILE A 251 2.60 -19.23 12.46
N VAL A 252 3.32 -19.42 11.35
CA VAL A 252 2.91 -20.36 10.30
C VAL A 252 3.05 -21.81 10.77
N LYS A 253 4.15 -22.14 11.45
CA LYS A 253 4.43 -23.48 11.99
C LYS A 253 3.31 -23.96 12.93
N PHE A 254 2.77 -23.09 13.77
CA PHE A 254 1.68 -23.42 14.70
C PHE A 254 0.26 -23.23 14.11
N GLY A 255 0.13 -23.14 12.78
CA GLY A 255 -1.18 -23.10 12.12
C GLY A 255 -1.88 -21.74 12.16
N GLY A 256 -1.12 -20.64 12.32
CA GLY A 256 -1.68 -19.29 12.34
C GLY A 256 -2.29 -18.84 11.01
N LEU A 257 -1.77 -19.30 9.86
CA LEU A 257 -2.23 -18.83 8.54
C LEU A 257 -3.69 -19.21 8.23
N PRO A 258 -4.16 -20.46 8.42
CA PRO A 258 -5.58 -20.80 8.33
C PRO A 258 -6.47 -20.02 9.31
N LEU A 259 -5.98 -19.74 10.53
CA LEU A 259 -6.70 -18.94 11.51
C LEU A 259 -6.88 -17.50 11.02
N ILE A 260 -5.81 -16.87 10.52
CA ILE A 260 -5.84 -15.52 9.93
C ILE A 260 -6.86 -15.45 8.79
N VAL A 261 -6.90 -16.43 7.90
CA VAL A 261 -7.91 -16.50 6.82
C VAL A 261 -9.33 -16.51 7.37
N ASN A 262 -9.61 -17.28 8.43
CA ASN A 262 -10.93 -17.30 9.05
C ASN A 262 -11.27 -15.98 9.76
N LEU A 263 -10.28 -15.31 10.36
CA LEU A 263 -10.45 -13.97 10.92
C LEU A 263 -10.76 -12.94 9.83
N CYS A 264 -10.12 -13.04 8.66
CA CYS A 264 -10.41 -12.16 7.51
C CYS A 264 -11.85 -12.34 7.03
N LYS A 265 -12.40 -13.56 7.09
CA LYS A 265 -13.82 -13.82 6.78
C LYS A 265 -14.73 -13.17 7.82
N HIS A 266 -14.44 -13.40 9.11
CA HIS A 266 -15.25 -12.90 10.23
C HIS A 266 -15.30 -11.37 10.26
N PHE A 267 -14.18 -10.71 10.00
CA PHE A 267 -14.03 -9.26 10.06
C PHE A 267 -14.09 -8.56 8.68
N LYS A 268 -14.69 -9.18 7.65
CA LYS A 268 -14.73 -8.63 6.28
C LYS A 268 -15.31 -7.20 6.20
N GLY A 269 -16.17 -6.80 7.14
CA GLY A 269 -16.74 -5.46 7.22
C GLY A 269 -15.98 -4.47 8.12
N ASP A 270 -15.02 -4.95 8.92
CA ASP A 270 -14.22 -4.13 9.82
C ASP A 270 -12.87 -3.79 9.16
N ILE A 271 -12.77 -2.56 8.67
CA ILE A 271 -11.58 -2.08 7.96
C ILE A 271 -10.37 -2.02 8.89
N ASP A 272 -10.54 -1.61 10.16
CA ASP A 272 -9.41 -1.42 11.08
C ASP A 272 -8.79 -2.75 11.53
N ILE A 273 -9.59 -3.80 11.67
CA ILE A 273 -9.09 -5.16 11.91
C ILE A 273 -8.53 -5.76 10.62
N THR A 274 -9.17 -5.54 9.47
CA THR A 274 -8.64 -6.01 8.17
C THR A 274 -7.26 -5.40 7.88
N ILE A 275 -7.04 -4.12 8.22
CA ILE A 275 -5.72 -3.47 8.13
C ILE A 275 -4.68 -4.21 8.99
N LYS A 276 -5.03 -4.62 10.22
CA LYS A 276 -4.11 -5.40 11.07
C LYS A 276 -3.80 -6.77 10.47
N LEU A 277 -4.82 -7.45 9.94
CA LEU A 277 -4.68 -8.78 9.32
C LEU A 277 -3.83 -8.74 8.05
N VAL A 278 -4.00 -7.75 7.18
CA VAL A 278 -3.15 -7.63 5.98
C VAL A 278 -1.70 -7.28 6.35
N ASN A 279 -1.47 -6.44 7.37
CA ASN A 279 -0.11 -6.17 7.86
C ASN A 279 0.54 -7.42 8.46
N LEU A 280 -0.23 -8.25 9.18
CA LEU A 280 0.24 -9.53 9.70
C LEU A 280 0.64 -10.49 8.56
N LEU A 281 -0.21 -10.65 7.55
CA LEU A 281 0.12 -11.45 6.35
C LEU A 281 1.36 -10.89 5.62
N SER A 282 1.46 -9.57 5.55
CA SER A 282 2.58 -8.90 4.92
C SER A 282 3.89 -9.09 5.70
N ASN A 283 3.87 -9.08 7.03
CA ASN A 283 5.04 -9.41 7.84
C ASN A 283 5.45 -10.89 7.68
N ILE A 284 4.47 -11.80 7.62
CA ILE A 284 4.74 -13.22 7.38
C ILE A 284 5.36 -13.42 6.00
N SER A 285 4.87 -12.74 4.96
CA SER A 285 5.36 -12.87 3.58
C SER A 285 6.85 -12.56 3.41
N ALA A 286 7.42 -11.73 4.29
CA ALA A 286 8.83 -11.36 4.25
C ALA A 286 9.77 -12.53 4.61
N GLN A 287 9.24 -13.59 5.21
CA GLN A 287 10.02 -14.80 5.51
C GLN A 287 10.22 -15.67 4.26
N ASP A 288 11.36 -16.35 4.20
CA ASP A 288 11.66 -17.26 3.10
C ASP A 288 10.74 -18.50 3.11
N GLY A 289 10.43 -19.02 1.92
CA GLY A 289 9.63 -20.23 1.76
C GLY A 289 8.11 -20.07 1.96
N MET A 290 7.60 -18.84 2.11
CA MET A 290 6.18 -18.62 2.44
C MET A 290 5.20 -18.79 1.27
N LEU A 291 5.68 -18.74 0.02
CA LEU A 291 4.84 -18.77 -1.18
C LEU A 291 3.85 -19.95 -1.20
N GLN A 292 4.31 -21.16 -0.90
CA GLN A 292 3.45 -22.33 -0.93
C GLN A 292 2.40 -22.32 0.18
N HIS A 293 2.75 -21.85 1.37
CA HIS A 293 1.80 -21.71 2.47
C HIS A 293 0.67 -20.74 2.09
N PHE A 294 1.00 -19.59 1.50
CA PHE A 294 0.02 -18.59 1.05
C PHE A 294 -0.86 -19.09 -0.09
N PHE A 295 -0.31 -19.88 -1.00
CA PHE A 295 -1.06 -20.47 -2.10
C PHE A 295 -2.10 -21.48 -1.60
N VAL A 296 -1.68 -22.45 -0.77
CA VAL A 296 -2.56 -23.51 -0.26
C VAL A 296 -3.68 -22.97 0.64
N THR A 297 -3.42 -21.92 1.42
CA THR A 297 -4.45 -21.29 2.25
C THR A 297 -5.36 -20.34 1.47
N GLY A 298 -5.10 -20.07 0.20
CA GLY A 298 -5.85 -19.13 -0.63
C GLY A 298 -5.59 -17.65 -0.28
N CYS A 299 -4.51 -17.35 0.43
CA CYS A 299 -4.15 -15.97 0.80
C CYS A 299 -3.79 -15.11 -0.42
N ILE A 300 -3.23 -15.70 -1.49
CA ILE A 300 -2.86 -14.95 -2.71
C ILE A 300 -4.07 -14.24 -3.32
N GLY A 301 -5.23 -14.89 -3.40
CA GLY A 301 -6.45 -14.27 -3.89
C GLY A 301 -7.00 -13.15 -3.00
N LEU A 302 -6.83 -13.28 -1.67
CA LEU A 302 -7.19 -12.21 -0.72
C LEU A 302 -6.28 -10.99 -0.90
N LEU A 303 -4.97 -11.22 -1.01
CA LEU A 303 -3.99 -10.18 -1.26
C LEU A 303 -4.22 -9.48 -2.61
N ALA A 304 -4.51 -10.23 -3.68
CA ALA A 304 -4.86 -9.66 -4.98
C ALA A 304 -6.08 -8.73 -4.91
N GLY A 305 -7.10 -9.12 -4.13
CA GLY A 305 -8.28 -8.29 -3.89
C GLY A 305 -7.98 -7.03 -3.08
N TRP A 306 -7.16 -7.12 -2.03
CA TRP A 306 -6.78 -5.96 -1.24
C TRP A 306 -5.79 -5.02 -1.94
N ALA A 307 -4.90 -5.55 -2.78
CA ALA A 307 -3.96 -4.75 -3.59
C ALA A 307 -4.69 -3.78 -4.53
N GLN A 308 -5.86 -4.18 -5.03
CA GLN A 308 -6.75 -3.36 -5.87
C GLN A 308 -7.71 -2.47 -5.06
N HIS A 309 -7.67 -2.51 -3.72
CA HIS A 309 -8.60 -1.76 -2.89
C HIS A 309 -8.25 -0.25 -2.84
N PRO A 310 -9.25 0.66 -2.92
CA PRO A 310 -9.00 2.11 -2.96
C PRO A 310 -8.34 2.65 -1.68
N ASN A 311 -8.57 1.99 -0.54
CA ASN A 311 -7.88 2.33 0.72
C ASN A 311 -6.41 1.89 0.68
N ILE A 312 -5.51 2.87 0.66
CA ILE A 312 -4.05 2.67 0.61
C ILE A 312 -3.49 1.87 1.79
N ARG A 313 -4.15 1.93 2.96
CA ARG A 313 -3.75 1.18 4.17
C ARG A 313 -4.01 -0.32 4.02
N LEU A 314 -4.80 -0.73 3.03
CA LEU A 314 -5.00 -2.12 2.63
C LEU A 314 -4.16 -2.46 1.40
N SER A 315 -4.18 -1.62 0.36
CA SER A 315 -3.52 -1.95 -0.91
C SER A 315 -2.01 -2.01 -0.81
N ILE A 316 -1.37 -1.12 -0.06
CA ILE A 316 0.10 -1.08 0.02
C ILE A 316 0.67 -2.26 0.82
N PRO A 317 0.17 -2.61 2.02
CA PRO A 317 0.63 -3.82 2.71
C PRO A 317 0.35 -5.11 1.92
N ALA A 318 -0.77 -5.17 1.19
CA ALA A 318 -1.08 -6.30 0.31
C ALA A 318 -0.10 -6.41 -0.86
N THR A 319 0.20 -5.29 -1.50
CA THR A 319 1.20 -5.19 -2.58
C THR A 319 2.59 -5.59 -2.09
N ARG A 320 3.00 -5.08 -0.92
CA ARG A 320 4.24 -5.50 -0.26
C ARG A 320 4.28 -7.01 -0.05
N ALA A 321 3.16 -7.60 0.38
CA ALA A 321 3.08 -9.04 0.58
C ALA A 321 3.23 -9.82 -0.73
N LEU A 322 2.59 -9.35 -1.80
CA LEU A 322 2.73 -9.95 -3.13
C LEU A 322 4.16 -9.85 -3.66
N ALA A 323 4.79 -8.67 -3.56
CA ALA A 323 6.19 -8.48 -3.93
C ALA A 323 7.11 -9.44 -3.16
N ASN A 324 6.97 -9.55 -1.83
CA ASN A 324 7.78 -10.50 -1.04
C ASN A 324 7.64 -11.97 -1.47
N LEU A 325 6.47 -12.36 -1.98
CA LEU A 325 6.15 -13.71 -2.43
C LEU A 325 6.55 -13.93 -3.91
N ASP A 326 6.72 -12.86 -4.68
CA ASP A 326 7.01 -12.88 -6.10
C ASP A 326 8.50 -13.12 -6.37
N MET A 327 8.87 -14.40 -6.47
CA MET A 327 10.24 -14.81 -6.71
C MET A 327 10.72 -14.56 -8.15
N ASP A 328 9.82 -14.20 -9.07
CA ASP A 328 10.20 -13.97 -10.47
C ASP A 328 10.57 -12.53 -10.75
N ASP A 329 9.94 -11.59 -10.04
CA ASP A 329 10.18 -10.15 -10.19
C ASP A 329 11.24 -9.68 -9.19
N THR A 330 11.03 -9.95 -7.90
CA THR A 330 11.83 -9.47 -6.77
C THR A 330 12.62 -10.60 -6.11
N ALA A 331 13.31 -11.40 -6.92
CA ALA A 331 14.15 -12.50 -6.43
C ALA A 331 15.23 -11.97 -5.45
N GLY A 332 15.26 -12.52 -4.23
CA GLY A 332 16.24 -12.16 -3.20
C GLY A 332 15.96 -10.85 -2.45
N ILE A 333 14.92 -10.10 -2.83
CA ILE A 333 14.54 -8.83 -2.20
C ILE A 333 13.39 -9.06 -1.24
N LYS A 334 13.49 -8.50 -0.02
CA LYS A 334 12.45 -8.58 1.01
C LYS A 334 12.15 -7.23 1.62
N PHE A 335 10.87 -6.86 1.60
CA PHE A 335 10.34 -5.69 2.29
C PHE A 335 9.80 -6.12 3.67
N SER A 336 10.61 -5.88 4.70
CA SER A 336 10.30 -6.21 6.09
C SER A 336 9.15 -5.36 6.67
N SER A 337 8.82 -5.62 7.94
CA SER A 337 7.95 -4.74 8.73
C SER A 337 8.41 -3.28 8.65
N HIS A 338 7.44 -2.36 8.60
CA HIS A 338 7.62 -0.91 8.49
C HIS A 338 8.17 -0.32 7.18
N LEU A 339 8.62 -1.14 6.23
CA LEU A 339 8.86 -0.69 4.85
C LEU A 339 7.56 -0.78 4.05
N HIS A 340 7.24 0.25 3.27
CA HIS A 340 6.06 0.32 2.40
C HIS A 340 6.51 0.58 0.97
N LEU A 341 6.34 -0.42 0.09
CA LEU A 341 6.57 -0.25 -1.34
C LEU A 341 5.42 0.60 -1.90
N LEU A 342 5.67 1.89 -2.14
CA LEU A 342 4.68 2.82 -2.67
C LEU A 342 4.58 2.70 -4.19
N TYR A 343 5.71 2.50 -4.86
CA TYR A 343 5.80 2.27 -6.30
C TYR A 343 7.10 1.49 -6.62
N PRO A 344 7.12 0.57 -7.61
CA PRO A 344 5.97 0.08 -8.38
C PRO A 344 4.96 -0.73 -7.55
N SER A 345 3.68 -0.67 -7.90
CA SER A 345 2.63 -1.46 -7.23
C SER A 345 2.28 -2.77 -7.91
N VAL A 346 2.80 -2.99 -9.12
CA VAL A 346 2.59 -4.17 -9.97
C VAL A 346 3.91 -4.50 -10.65
N ARG A 347 3.99 -5.65 -11.31
CA ARG A 347 5.11 -5.94 -12.22
C ARG A 347 5.16 -4.89 -13.34
N HIS A 348 6.27 -4.17 -13.47
CA HIS A 348 6.53 -3.34 -14.64
C HIS A 348 7.54 -4.03 -15.55
N ALA A 349 7.42 -3.82 -16.86
CA ALA A 349 8.38 -4.31 -17.82
C ALA A 349 9.77 -3.66 -17.63
N ASP A 350 9.78 -2.40 -17.19
CA ASP A 350 10.99 -1.61 -16.99
C ASP A 350 11.43 -1.66 -15.53
N SER A 351 12.71 -2.00 -15.31
CA SER A 351 13.29 -2.01 -13.98
C SER A 351 13.46 -0.59 -13.44
N PRO A 352 13.19 -0.33 -12.14
CA PRO A 352 13.49 0.95 -11.53
C PRO A 352 14.96 1.34 -11.72
N LYS A 353 15.21 2.63 -11.97
CA LYS A 353 16.55 3.21 -12.15
C LYS A 353 16.98 4.12 -11.00
N LEU A 354 16.01 4.64 -10.23
CA LEU A 354 16.25 5.53 -9.10
C LEU A 354 15.38 5.12 -7.90
N ASP A 355 15.97 5.12 -6.71
CA ASP A 355 15.27 4.92 -5.44
C ASP A 355 14.93 6.26 -4.78
N VAL A 356 13.68 6.45 -4.38
CA VAL A 356 13.22 7.63 -3.62
C VAL A 356 12.62 7.20 -2.29
N ILE A 357 13.25 7.59 -1.19
CA ILE A 357 12.96 7.05 0.15
C ILE A 357 12.36 8.11 1.04
N PHE A 358 11.13 7.88 1.49
CA PHE A 358 10.34 8.82 2.29
C PHE A 358 10.29 8.42 3.77
N ILE A 359 10.86 9.24 4.65
CA ILE A 359 10.94 8.97 6.10
C ILE A 359 10.21 10.04 6.91
N HIS A 360 9.18 9.63 7.65
CA HIS A 360 8.35 10.57 8.42
C HIS A 360 9.01 11.10 9.70
N GLY A 361 8.37 12.06 10.37
CA GLY A 361 8.77 12.57 11.69
C GLY A 361 8.12 11.87 12.89
N LEU A 362 8.38 12.37 14.10
CA LEU A 362 7.81 11.86 15.35
C LEU A 362 6.26 11.86 15.35
N LEU A 363 5.63 10.77 15.83
CA LEU A 363 4.17 10.52 15.72
C LEU A 363 3.60 10.54 14.29
N GLY A 364 4.47 10.57 13.28
CA GLY A 364 4.07 10.45 11.91
C GLY A 364 3.73 9.01 11.54
N GLY A 365 3.36 8.88 10.28
CA GLY A 365 3.35 7.63 9.55
C GLY A 365 3.43 7.98 8.08
N VAL A 366 3.84 7.05 7.23
CA VAL A 366 3.95 7.29 5.77
C VAL A 366 2.66 7.92 5.21
N TYR A 367 1.50 7.35 5.54
CA TYR A 367 0.19 7.81 5.05
C TYR A 367 -0.34 9.09 5.72
N PHE A 368 0.23 9.47 6.86
CA PHE A 368 -0.16 10.71 7.54
C PHE A 368 0.71 11.89 7.10
N THR A 369 2.02 11.66 6.95
CA THR A 369 3.02 12.68 6.66
C THR A 369 2.97 13.07 5.20
N TRP A 370 2.93 12.07 4.31
CA TRP A 370 3.07 12.26 2.87
C TRP A 370 1.71 12.27 2.15
N ARG A 371 0.73 12.97 2.70
CA ARG A 371 -0.63 13.13 2.13
C ARG A 371 -0.82 14.54 1.56
N GLN A 372 -1.81 14.73 0.70
CA GLN A 372 -2.16 16.07 0.22
C GLN A 372 -2.65 16.96 1.38
N ARG A 373 -2.37 18.26 1.31
CA ARG A 373 -2.87 19.22 2.31
C ARG A 373 -4.40 19.22 2.38
N ASP A 374 -4.93 19.39 3.58
CA ASP A 374 -6.37 19.40 3.81
C ASP A 374 -6.98 20.71 3.29
N ARG A 375 -8.07 20.63 2.49
CA ARG A 375 -8.67 21.78 1.75
C ARG A 375 -9.14 22.96 2.60
N LYS A 376 -9.28 22.80 3.93
CA LYS A 376 -9.62 23.94 4.81
C LYS A 376 -8.50 24.99 4.89
N GLU A 377 -7.29 24.62 4.49
CA GLU A 377 -6.10 25.48 4.52
C GLU A 377 -5.77 26.13 3.15
N THR A 378 -6.52 25.80 2.09
CA THR A 378 -6.20 26.17 0.70
C THR A 378 -6.90 27.40 0.17
N SER A 379 -7.61 28.19 1.00
CA SER A 379 -8.11 29.50 0.55
C SER A 379 -6.92 30.38 0.15
N PRO A 380 -6.80 30.83 -1.11
CA PRO A 380 -5.68 31.66 -1.54
C PRO A 380 -5.67 32.94 -0.70
N ARG A 381 -4.61 33.12 0.10
CA ARG A 381 -4.33 34.40 0.76
C ARG A 381 -3.38 35.17 -0.14
N VAL A 382 -3.92 36.07 -0.94
CA VAL A 382 -3.13 37.08 -1.65
C VAL A 382 -2.48 37.96 -0.57
N SER A 383 -1.15 37.91 -0.46
CA SER A 383 -0.41 38.72 0.52
C SER A 383 -0.01 40.04 -0.14
N SER A 384 -0.76 41.10 0.14
CA SER A 384 -0.28 42.47 -0.01
C SER A 384 0.16 42.97 1.37
N ARG A 385 1.44 43.28 1.54
CA ARG A 385 1.94 43.98 2.74
C ARG A 385 1.85 45.49 2.49
N VAL A 386 0.89 46.15 3.12
CA VAL A 386 1.00 47.59 3.43
C VAL A 386 0.44 47.84 4.84
N HIS A 387 1.33 48.26 5.75
CA HIS A 387 1.08 48.92 7.03
C HIS A 387 -0.05 48.35 7.92
N GLY A 388 0.29 47.29 8.66
CA GLY A 388 -0.17 47.04 10.03
C GLY A 388 -1.62 47.40 10.38
N GLN A 389 -2.60 46.69 9.81
CA GLN A 389 -3.91 46.46 10.41
C GLN A 389 -4.60 45.29 9.70
N ASP A 390 -5.05 44.30 10.47
CA ASP A 390 -5.85 43.18 9.97
C ASP A 390 -7.21 43.68 9.50
N ILE A 391 -7.41 43.70 8.18
CA ILE A 391 -8.74 43.72 7.55
C ILE A 391 -8.80 42.46 6.69
N GLY A 392 -9.76 41.59 6.99
CA GLY A 392 -10.08 40.46 6.10
C GLY A 392 -10.52 41.02 4.75
N SER A 393 -9.62 41.01 3.77
CA SER A 393 -9.94 41.41 2.40
C SER A 393 -10.57 40.23 1.68
N SER A 394 -11.91 40.25 1.59
CA SER A 394 -12.54 39.91 0.31
C SER A 394 -11.91 40.81 -0.75
N VAL A 395 -11.53 40.27 -1.90
CA VAL A 395 -11.04 41.04 -3.06
C VAL A 395 -11.95 42.27 -3.23
N SER A 396 -11.44 43.45 -2.87
CA SER A 396 -12.24 44.68 -2.75
C SER A 396 -12.32 45.45 -4.06
N ASP A 397 -11.43 45.13 -5.00
CA ASP A 397 -11.43 45.72 -6.34
C ASP A 397 -12.34 44.90 -7.24
N GLU A 398 -13.47 45.50 -7.60
CA GLU A 398 -14.43 44.96 -8.57
C GLU A 398 -13.73 44.62 -9.89
N GLN A 399 -12.70 45.40 -10.28
CA GLN A 399 -11.86 45.12 -11.46
C GLN A 399 -11.04 43.84 -11.34
N THR A 400 -10.51 43.51 -10.16
CA THR A 400 -9.76 42.26 -9.97
C THR A 400 -10.71 41.06 -9.98
N LYS A 401 -11.94 41.27 -9.52
CA LYS A 401 -12.98 40.24 -9.51
C LYS A 401 -13.54 40.00 -10.90
N GLU A 402 -13.83 41.05 -11.66
CA GLU A 402 -14.21 41.02 -13.07
C GLU A 402 -13.11 40.37 -13.92
N PHE A 403 -11.83 40.72 -13.69
CA PHE A 403 -10.70 40.06 -14.36
C PHE A 403 -10.61 38.55 -14.05
N LEU A 404 -10.81 38.14 -12.79
CA LEU A 404 -10.78 36.72 -12.41
C LEU A 404 -12.02 35.95 -12.93
N GLU A 405 -13.17 36.60 -13.02
CA GLU A 405 -14.40 36.06 -13.61
C GLU A 405 -14.25 35.93 -15.14
N ASP A 406 -13.71 36.94 -15.82
CA ASP A 406 -13.38 36.90 -17.26
C ASP A 406 -12.34 35.82 -17.57
N MET A 407 -11.31 35.66 -16.72
CA MET A 407 -10.35 34.56 -16.85
C MET A 407 -11.04 33.19 -16.73
N ALA A 408 -12.01 33.04 -15.82
CA ALA A 408 -12.73 31.79 -15.63
C ALA A 408 -13.66 31.44 -16.82
N GLU A 409 -14.04 32.41 -17.64
CA GLU A 409 -14.93 32.25 -18.81
C GLU A 409 -14.20 32.04 -20.15
N LEU A 410 -12.87 32.19 -20.21
CA LEU A 410 -12.06 31.97 -21.42
C LEU A 410 -12.21 30.54 -21.97
N LYS A 411 -12.35 30.40 -23.28
CA LYS A 411 -12.43 29.09 -23.96
C LYS A 411 -11.06 28.41 -23.96
N HIS A 412 -11.06 27.07 -24.04
CA HIS A 412 -9.85 26.25 -23.99
C HIS A 412 -8.77 26.68 -25.00
N ASP A 413 -9.18 27.13 -26.19
CA ASP A 413 -8.28 27.57 -27.27
C ASP A 413 -7.66 28.97 -26.99
N GLU A 414 -8.34 29.85 -26.25
CA GLU A 414 -7.85 31.19 -25.87
C GLU A 414 -6.89 31.12 -24.66
N TRP A 415 -7.11 30.14 -23.77
CA TRP A 415 -6.19 29.82 -22.67
C TRP A 415 -4.82 29.30 -23.15
N ASP A 416 -4.78 28.56 -24.26
CA ASP A 416 -3.54 28.02 -24.81
C ASP A 416 -2.63 29.11 -25.40
N GLU A 417 -3.21 30.16 -26.01
CA GLU A 417 -2.47 31.34 -26.48
C GLU A 417 -1.95 32.19 -25.31
N LEU A 418 -2.82 32.55 -24.34
CA LEU A 418 -2.46 33.38 -23.19
C LEU A 418 -1.50 32.67 -22.21
N GLY A 419 -1.63 31.36 -22.06
CA GLY A 419 -0.84 30.55 -21.15
C GLY A 419 0.65 30.50 -21.48
N SER A 420 1.05 30.86 -22.70
CA SER A 420 2.45 30.98 -23.09
C SER A 420 3.13 32.25 -22.56
N ASP A 421 2.36 33.26 -22.14
CA ASP A 421 2.87 34.60 -21.77
C ASP A 421 3.15 34.78 -20.27
N PHE A 422 2.81 33.81 -19.41
CA PHE A 422 3.02 33.91 -17.97
C PHE A 422 3.44 32.58 -17.34
N GLU A 423 4.16 32.67 -16.22
CA GLU A 423 4.57 31.53 -15.42
C GLU A 423 3.72 31.40 -14.14
N MET A 424 3.35 30.18 -13.75
CA MET A 424 2.59 29.86 -12.54
C MET A 424 3.42 29.06 -11.53
N VAL A 425 3.47 29.56 -10.30
CA VAL A 425 3.73 28.79 -9.06
C VAL A 425 2.63 29.16 -8.07
N LEU A 426 1.70 28.24 -7.82
CA LEU A 426 0.46 28.60 -7.13
C LEU A 426 0.58 28.62 -5.60
N SER A 427 1.54 27.89 -5.02
CA SER A 427 1.57 27.70 -3.57
C SER A 427 2.95 27.32 -3.02
N ASP A 428 3.10 27.57 -1.71
CA ASP A 428 4.30 27.24 -0.92
C ASP A 428 5.58 27.95 -1.41
N CYS A 429 5.41 29.12 -2.05
CA CYS A 429 6.53 29.96 -2.43
C CYS A 429 7.39 30.29 -1.20
N PRO A 430 8.71 30.15 -1.29
CA PRO A 430 9.62 30.53 -0.23
C PRO A 430 9.47 32.00 0.17
N GLU A 431 9.54 32.29 1.47
CA GLU A 431 9.60 33.65 2.02
C GLU A 431 11.00 34.24 1.90
N ASN A 432 12.03 33.39 1.94
CA ASN A 432 13.39 33.75 1.61
C ASN A 432 13.73 33.21 0.20
N SER A 433 14.38 34.02 -0.63
CA SER A 433 15.06 33.52 -1.82
C SER A 433 16.55 33.51 -1.50
N ASN A 434 17.19 32.35 -1.61
CA ASN A 434 18.65 32.26 -1.52
C ASN A 434 19.26 32.48 -2.93
N TYR A 435 20.48 33.00 -2.98
CA TYR A 435 21.20 33.23 -4.24
C TYR A 435 21.68 31.95 -4.92
N GLU A 436 21.56 30.79 -4.25
CA GLU A 436 21.97 29.47 -4.76
C GLU A 436 20.85 28.71 -5.49
N GLY A 437 19.61 29.19 -5.45
CA GLY A 437 18.49 28.54 -6.14
C GLY A 437 18.58 28.72 -7.66
N GLU A 438 19.05 27.70 -8.38
CA GLU A 438 19.09 27.69 -9.85
C GLU A 438 17.93 26.84 -10.43
N GLY A 439 17.16 27.38 -11.37
CA GLY A 439 16.18 26.61 -12.18
C GLY A 439 14.73 27.14 -12.15
N PRO A 440 13.90 26.80 -13.16
CA PRO A 440 12.49 27.17 -13.20
C PRO A 440 11.68 26.26 -12.28
N TYR A 441 11.23 26.79 -11.13
CA TYR A 441 10.27 26.11 -10.24
C TYR A 441 8.82 26.45 -10.56
N SER A 442 8.63 27.00 -11.76
CA SER A 442 7.43 27.57 -12.33
C SER A 442 7.12 26.91 -13.66
N PHE A 443 5.85 26.89 -14.04
CA PHE A 443 5.41 26.41 -15.34
C PHE A 443 4.81 27.53 -16.16
N SER A 444 4.99 27.53 -17.48
CA SER A 444 4.14 28.32 -18.37
C SER A 444 2.66 28.02 -18.09
N GLY A 445 1.80 29.03 -18.12
CA GLY A 445 0.35 28.93 -17.95
C GLY A 445 -0.35 27.88 -18.82
N CYS A 446 0.23 27.49 -19.97
CA CYS A 446 -0.27 26.44 -20.86
C CYS A 446 0.36 25.06 -20.62
N HIS A 447 1.22 24.89 -19.61
CA HIS A 447 1.89 23.61 -19.37
C HIS A 447 0.87 22.52 -18.97
N PRO A 448 0.97 21.28 -19.50
CA PRO A 448 0.02 20.20 -19.21
C PRO A 448 -0.18 19.90 -17.72
N CYS A 449 0.86 20.12 -16.89
CA CYS A 449 0.77 19.97 -15.43
C CYS A 449 -0.28 20.91 -14.80
N ILE A 450 -0.59 22.06 -15.42
CA ILE A 450 -1.62 22.99 -14.91
C ILE A 450 -3.01 22.38 -15.07
N GLN A 451 -3.35 21.89 -16.26
CA GLN A 451 -4.61 21.20 -16.51
C GLN A 451 -4.73 19.94 -15.62
N GLN A 452 -3.66 19.17 -15.52
CA GLN A 452 -3.64 17.98 -14.65
C GLN A 452 -3.77 18.34 -13.17
N SER A 453 -3.17 19.44 -12.71
CA SER A 453 -3.34 19.92 -11.33
C SER A 453 -4.78 20.35 -11.06
N MET A 454 -5.50 20.92 -12.03
CA MET A 454 -6.92 21.23 -11.88
C MET A 454 -7.77 19.94 -11.76
N GLU A 455 -7.42 18.90 -12.50
CA GLU A 455 -8.04 17.56 -12.37
C GLU A 455 -7.73 16.94 -11.00
N ASP A 456 -6.48 16.97 -10.57
CA ASP A 456 -6.02 16.43 -9.28
C ASP A 456 -6.66 17.19 -8.10
N CYS A 457 -6.99 18.48 -8.28
CA CYS A 457 -7.75 19.24 -7.30
C CYS A 457 -9.18 18.71 -7.09
N LYS A 458 -9.74 17.86 -7.97
CA LYS A 458 -11.09 17.28 -7.81
C LYS A 458 -11.11 16.15 -6.76
N THR A 459 -10.05 15.35 -6.67
CA THR A 459 -9.96 14.19 -5.76
C THR A 459 -8.84 14.32 -4.74
N TYR A 460 -9.14 14.07 -3.46
CA TYR A 460 -8.11 14.12 -2.41
C TYR A 460 -7.16 12.94 -2.49
N ILE A 461 -5.86 13.22 -2.43
CA ILE A 461 -4.78 12.26 -2.54
C ILE A 461 -4.24 11.89 -1.15
N SER A 462 -4.38 10.61 -0.81
CA SER A 462 -3.99 10.09 0.52
C SER A 462 -2.49 9.80 0.63
N CYS A 463 -1.78 9.62 -0.48
CA CYS A 463 -0.32 9.46 -0.49
C CYS A 463 0.29 10.05 -1.77
N TRP A 464 0.65 11.33 -1.73
CA TRP A 464 1.13 12.03 -2.93
C TRP A 464 2.42 11.46 -3.54
N PRO A 465 3.38 10.87 -2.78
CA PRO A 465 4.53 10.23 -3.42
C PRO A 465 4.16 9.02 -4.27
N ARG A 466 3.12 8.28 -3.86
CA ARG A 466 2.60 7.15 -4.63
C ARG A 466 1.83 7.62 -5.86
N ASP A 467 0.97 8.61 -5.66
CA ASP A 467 -0.05 8.94 -6.65
C ASP A 467 0.42 10.00 -7.66
N TRP A 468 1.35 10.90 -7.32
CA TRP A 468 1.83 11.97 -8.22
C TRP A 468 3.18 11.67 -8.88
N LEU A 469 4.21 11.30 -8.11
CA LEU A 469 5.57 11.12 -8.67
C LEU A 469 5.64 10.13 -9.83
N PRO A 470 5.00 8.95 -9.80
CA PRO A 470 5.04 8.02 -10.93
C PRO A 470 4.37 8.53 -12.21
N GLN A 471 3.46 9.51 -12.10
CA GLN A 471 2.81 10.14 -13.25
C GLN A 471 3.74 11.15 -13.94
N ASP A 472 4.54 11.88 -13.16
CA ASP A 472 5.48 12.89 -13.65
C ASP A 472 6.86 12.31 -13.99
N CYS A 473 7.16 11.11 -13.47
CA CYS A 473 8.48 10.54 -13.52
C CYS A 473 8.43 9.01 -13.47
N HIS A 474 8.72 8.37 -14.61
CA HIS A 474 8.76 6.92 -14.73
C HIS A 474 10.09 6.35 -14.18
N HIS A 475 10.17 5.01 -14.08
CA HIS A 475 11.37 4.27 -13.62
C HIS A 475 11.81 4.52 -12.17
N LEU A 476 10.89 4.99 -11.32
CA LEU A 476 11.14 5.15 -9.89
C LEU A 476 10.88 3.84 -9.12
N ARG A 477 11.60 3.65 -8.02
CA ARG A 477 11.14 2.84 -6.89
C ARG A 477 10.98 3.74 -5.69
N ILE A 478 9.77 3.81 -5.16
CA ILE A 478 9.41 4.70 -4.07
C ILE A 478 9.10 3.87 -2.84
N ILE A 479 9.84 4.09 -1.76
CA ILE A 479 9.64 3.38 -0.49
C ILE A 479 9.33 4.38 0.61
N GLY A 480 8.21 4.16 1.29
CA GLY A 480 7.89 4.83 2.55
C GLY A 480 8.41 4.03 3.74
N VAL A 481 9.06 4.70 4.68
CA VAL A 481 9.61 4.09 5.88
C VAL A 481 8.82 4.54 7.11
N ASN A 482 8.27 3.59 7.84
CA ASN A 482 7.82 3.79 9.21
C ASN A 482 8.92 3.39 10.20
N TYR A 483 8.88 4.00 11.38
CA TYR A 483 9.69 3.57 12.51
C TYR A 483 8.99 3.93 13.83
N ASP A 484 9.22 3.12 14.85
CA ASP A 484 8.54 3.27 16.13
C ASP A 484 8.99 4.57 16.81
N THR A 485 8.03 5.49 16.96
CA THR A 485 8.20 6.76 17.66
C THR A 485 7.02 7.02 18.58
N ASN A 486 7.30 7.25 19.85
CA ASN A 486 6.29 7.63 20.83
C ASN A 486 6.61 9.04 21.36
N LEU A 487 5.59 9.90 21.49
CA LEU A 487 5.71 11.23 22.12
C LEU A 487 5.43 11.16 23.64
N SER A 488 4.74 10.13 24.10
CA SER A 488 4.39 9.95 25.51
C SER A 488 4.45 8.48 25.92
N MET A 489 4.80 8.24 27.17
CA MET A 489 4.90 6.90 27.79
C MET A 489 3.52 6.25 28.08
N TRP A 490 2.41 6.85 27.62
CA TRP A 490 1.05 6.56 28.09
C TRP A 490 0.28 5.53 27.22
N SER A 491 0.80 5.16 26.04
CA SER A 491 0.26 4.05 25.25
C SER A 491 0.65 2.71 25.89
N PRO A 492 -0.17 1.63 25.82
CA PRO A 492 0.22 0.29 26.27
C PRO A 492 1.33 -0.27 25.36
N THR A 493 2.54 0.28 25.53
CA THR A 493 3.79 -0.19 24.94
C THR A 493 4.06 -1.58 25.45
N CYS A 494 4.61 -2.42 24.58
CA CYS A 494 5.16 -3.69 24.99
C CYS A 494 6.14 -3.42 26.16
N PRO A 495 6.01 -4.06 27.34
CA PRO A 495 6.91 -3.83 28.47
C PRO A 495 8.40 -4.01 28.13
N VAL A 496 8.72 -4.69 27.03
CA VAL A 496 10.07 -4.85 26.47
C VAL A 496 10.51 -3.66 25.63
N GLU A 497 9.60 -2.97 24.93
CA GLU A 497 9.91 -1.75 24.13
C GLU A 497 10.40 -0.59 25.01
N ARG A 498 10.10 -0.62 26.31
CA ARG A 498 10.50 0.40 27.28
C ARG A 498 12.01 0.48 27.51
N VAL A 499 12.75 -0.51 27.02
CA VAL A 499 14.20 -0.58 27.12
C VAL A 499 14.77 -0.51 25.71
N THR A 500 15.63 0.49 25.46
CA THR A 500 16.71 0.44 24.44
C THR A 500 16.37 0.50 22.94
N ARG A 501 15.71 1.56 22.44
CA ARG A 501 15.90 1.93 21.02
C ARG A 501 16.18 3.42 20.90
N ASN A 502 17.45 3.79 20.99
CA ASN A 502 17.92 5.14 20.68
C ASN A 502 17.93 5.36 19.15
N LEU A 503 18.16 6.60 18.70
CA LEU A 503 18.35 6.94 17.26
C LEU A 503 19.36 5.99 16.58
N GLU A 504 20.39 5.58 17.32
CA GLU A 504 21.41 4.68 16.82
C GLU A 504 20.90 3.27 16.53
N TYR A 505 20.14 2.68 17.44
CA TYR A 505 19.54 1.37 17.24
C TYR A 505 18.59 1.39 16.04
N ARG A 506 17.76 2.44 15.94
CA ARG A 506 16.80 2.60 14.83
C ARG A 506 17.50 2.70 13.48
N SER A 507 18.60 3.46 13.39
CA SER A 507 19.37 3.57 12.15
C SER A 507 19.97 2.22 11.76
N LYS A 508 20.51 1.44 12.71
CA LYS A 508 21.02 0.09 12.46
C LYS A 508 19.94 -0.89 11.99
N GLU A 509 18.78 -0.91 12.66
CA GLU A 509 17.66 -1.75 12.24
C GLU A 509 17.18 -1.36 10.84
N LEU A 510 17.07 -0.05 10.56
CA LEU A 510 16.63 0.45 9.27
C LEU A 510 17.64 0.13 8.16
N MET A 511 18.94 0.28 8.39
CA MET A 511 19.99 -0.09 7.42
C MET A 511 19.82 -1.52 6.96
N LYS A 512 19.76 -2.47 7.91
CA LYS A 512 19.57 -3.89 7.61
C LYS A 512 18.33 -4.14 6.75
N LYS A 513 17.20 -3.53 7.12
CA LYS A 513 15.92 -3.67 6.40
C LYS A 513 15.98 -3.10 4.99
N LEU A 514 16.63 -1.96 4.81
CA LEU A 514 16.77 -1.32 3.49
C LEU A 514 17.71 -2.11 2.57
N THR A 515 18.83 -2.61 3.09
CA THR A 515 19.74 -3.49 2.34
C THR A 515 19.04 -4.77 1.92
N GLN A 516 18.26 -5.41 2.79
CA GLN A 516 17.40 -6.56 2.43
C GLN A 516 16.33 -6.22 1.37
N ALA A 517 15.89 -4.97 1.31
CA ALA A 517 15.01 -4.47 0.26
C ALA A 517 15.76 -4.13 -1.04
N GLY A 518 17.06 -4.44 -1.13
CA GLY A 518 17.91 -4.22 -2.30
C GLY A 518 18.21 -2.74 -2.56
N LEU A 519 18.19 -1.89 -1.54
CA LEU A 519 18.70 -0.52 -1.65
C LEU A 519 20.23 -0.52 -1.63
N GLY A 520 20.81 0.51 -2.24
CA GLY A 520 22.27 0.67 -2.32
C GLY A 520 22.89 0.14 -3.61
N SER A 521 22.07 -0.28 -4.58
CA SER A 521 22.51 -0.72 -5.92
C SER A 521 22.16 0.27 -7.04
N ARG A 522 21.41 1.33 -6.72
CA ARG A 522 20.93 2.36 -7.64
C ARG A 522 21.03 3.72 -6.96
N PRO A 523 21.10 4.83 -7.72
CA PRO A 523 21.10 6.15 -7.13
C PRO A 523 19.89 6.37 -6.21
N ILE A 524 20.11 7.04 -5.07
CA ILE A 524 19.13 7.21 -3.99
C ILE A 524 18.89 8.69 -3.70
N VAL A 525 17.62 9.08 -3.63
CA VAL A 525 17.17 10.38 -3.10
C VAL A 525 16.40 10.15 -1.80
N TRP A 526 16.87 10.74 -0.71
CA TRP A 526 16.20 10.67 0.58
C TRP A 526 15.30 11.88 0.79
N VAL A 527 14.09 11.66 1.28
CA VAL A 527 13.12 12.71 1.61
C VAL A 527 12.66 12.49 3.03
N ALA A 528 13.03 13.39 3.93
CA ALA A 528 12.85 13.18 5.36
C ALA A 528 12.22 14.39 6.05
N HIS A 529 11.31 14.12 6.97
CA HIS A 529 10.64 15.15 7.78
C HIS A 529 11.04 15.05 9.25
N SER A 530 11.30 16.19 9.90
CA SER A 530 11.51 16.28 11.35
C SER A 530 12.57 15.26 11.84
N MET A 531 12.31 14.51 12.91
CA MET A 531 13.21 13.49 13.45
C MET A 531 13.66 12.45 12.41
N GLY A 532 12.86 12.17 11.37
CA GLY A 532 13.24 11.27 10.29
C GLY A 532 14.51 11.71 9.57
N GLY A 533 14.76 13.03 9.48
CA GLY A 533 15.99 13.54 8.89
C GLY A 533 17.23 13.24 9.73
N LEU A 534 17.11 13.23 11.06
CA LEU A 534 18.20 12.82 11.95
C LEU A 534 18.48 11.32 11.83
N LEU A 535 17.44 10.53 11.60
CA LEU A 535 17.58 9.10 11.33
C LEU A 535 18.34 8.85 10.03
N VAL A 536 18.03 9.60 8.96
CA VAL A 536 18.79 9.56 7.70
C VAL A 536 20.25 9.94 7.92
N LYS A 537 20.53 11.02 8.67
CA LYS A 537 21.92 11.39 8.99
C LYS A 537 22.66 10.26 9.69
N SER A 538 22.07 9.70 10.75
CA SER A 538 22.70 8.62 11.52
C SER A 538 22.91 7.36 10.68
N LEU A 539 21.96 7.06 9.80
CA LEU A 539 22.03 5.96 8.85
C LEU A 539 23.19 6.14 7.87
N LEU A 540 23.25 7.27 7.16
CA LEU A 540 24.27 7.51 6.13
C LEU A 540 25.68 7.59 6.71
N THR A 541 25.85 8.29 7.83
CA THR A 541 27.15 8.36 8.51
C THR A 541 27.66 6.97 8.91
N LYS A 542 26.80 6.10 9.43
CA LYS A 542 27.19 4.73 9.79
C LYS A 542 27.43 3.86 8.57
N ALA A 543 26.56 3.94 7.57
CA ALA A 543 26.74 3.20 6.32
C ALA A 543 28.10 3.51 5.68
N SER A 544 28.54 4.77 5.71
CA SER A 544 29.86 5.20 5.20
C SER A 544 31.06 4.66 5.99
N GLN A 545 30.83 4.12 7.18
CA GLN A 545 31.84 3.55 8.07
C GLN A 545 31.71 2.02 8.18
N ASP A 546 30.68 1.43 7.58
CA ASP A 546 30.44 0.00 7.61
C ASP A 546 31.37 -0.71 6.61
N GLU A 547 31.80 -1.91 6.99
CA GLU A 547 32.69 -2.76 6.17
C GLU A 547 31.90 -3.59 5.15
N ASP A 548 30.60 -3.81 5.38
CA ASP A 548 29.72 -4.51 4.45
C ASP A 548 29.44 -3.64 3.21
N GLU A 549 29.90 -4.08 2.04
CA GLU A 549 29.73 -3.39 0.76
C GLU A 549 28.25 -3.09 0.44
N GLU A 550 27.32 -3.98 0.83
CA GLU A 550 25.89 -3.75 0.57
C GLU A 550 25.34 -2.61 1.45
N VAL A 551 25.83 -2.49 2.67
CA VAL A 551 25.49 -1.39 3.59
C VAL A 551 26.17 -0.10 3.13
N HIS A 552 27.44 -0.18 2.76
CA HIS A 552 28.21 0.95 2.23
C HIS A 552 27.56 1.55 0.98
N GLY A 553 26.98 0.69 0.13
CA GLY A 553 26.23 1.06 -1.06
C GLY A 553 25.07 2.02 -0.80
N LEU A 554 24.50 2.05 0.41
CA LEU A 554 23.50 3.05 0.81
C LEU A 554 24.07 4.47 0.78
N CYS A 555 25.34 4.63 1.19
CA CYS A 555 26.03 5.92 1.14
C CYS A 555 26.53 6.24 -0.27
N ASP A 556 27.27 5.32 -0.91
CA ASP A 556 27.90 5.55 -2.23
C ASP A 556 26.91 5.95 -3.31
N ASN A 557 25.70 5.38 -3.24
CA ASN A 557 24.66 5.66 -4.20
C ASN A 557 23.72 6.80 -3.79
N THR A 558 23.86 7.37 -2.59
CA THR A 558 23.09 8.56 -2.22
C THR A 558 23.52 9.75 -3.06
N LYS A 559 22.57 10.35 -3.79
CA LYS A 559 22.81 11.52 -4.63
C LYS A 559 22.27 12.80 -4.02
N ALA A 560 21.14 12.70 -3.31
CA ALA A 560 20.54 13.86 -2.68
C ALA A 560 19.77 13.52 -1.40
N VAL A 561 19.65 14.51 -0.52
CA VAL A 561 18.82 14.47 0.68
C VAL A 561 17.99 15.75 0.77
N VAL A 562 16.66 15.57 0.90
CA VAL A 562 15.68 16.64 1.07
C VAL A 562 15.13 16.60 2.48
N PHE A 563 15.28 17.70 3.21
CA PHE A 563 14.86 17.84 4.59
C PHE A 563 13.66 18.79 4.73
N TYR A 564 12.62 18.33 5.42
CA TYR A 564 11.46 19.15 5.80
C TYR A 564 11.46 19.37 7.32
N SER A 565 11.71 20.61 7.77
CA SER A 565 11.73 21.03 9.18
C SER A 565 12.52 20.07 10.08
N VAL A 566 13.75 19.71 9.69
CA VAL A 566 14.60 18.80 10.47
C VAL A 566 15.40 19.58 11.50
N PRO A 567 15.33 19.25 12.81
CA PRO A 567 16.05 19.97 13.84
C PRO A 567 17.54 19.55 13.88
N HIS A 568 18.34 20.01 12.92
CA HIS A 568 19.72 19.56 12.73
C HIS A 568 20.62 19.80 13.95
N ARG A 569 20.35 20.84 14.74
CA ARG A 569 21.06 21.18 15.99
C ARG A 569 20.20 20.96 17.24
N GLY A 570 19.06 20.28 17.07
CA GLY A 570 18.06 20.03 18.11
C GLY A 570 17.01 21.13 18.17
N SER A 571 16.10 21.06 19.13
CA SER A 571 15.03 22.05 19.27
C SER A 571 14.90 22.55 20.71
N PRO A 572 14.61 23.85 20.92
CA PRO A 572 14.36 24.42 22.25
C PRO A 572 13.12 23.85 22.93
N LEU A 573 12.32 23.01 22.25
CA LEU A 573 11.17 22.33 22.84
C LEU A 573 11.51 21.49 24.08
N VAL A 574 12.77 21.07 24.25
CA VAL A 574 13.20 20.27 25.41
C VAL A 574 13.28 21.11 26.70
N SER A 575 13.24 22.45 26.61
CA SER A 575 13.24 23.35 27.78
C SER A 575 11.84 23.83 28.19
N LEU A 576 10.77 23.11 27.85
CA LEU A 576 9.41 23.43 28.30
C LEU A 576 9.26 23.26 29.83
N THR A 577 8.44 24.11 30.46
CA THR A 577 8.31 24.26 31.92
C THR A 577 7.90 22.97 32.65
N GLN A 578 8.29 22.84 33.92
CA GLN A 578 8.02 21.67 34.79
C GLN A 578 6.53 21.24 34.81
N ALA A 579 5.59 22.18 34.63
CA ALA A 579 4.16 21.90 34.55
C ALA A 579 3.74 21.18 33.25
N THR A 580 4.42 21.44 32.13
CA THR A 580 4.19 20.72 30.85
C THR A 580 4.94 19.38 30.80
N GLN A 581 6.07 19.25 31.51
CA GLN A 581 6.79 17.97 31.66
C GLN A 581 5.99 16.91 32.44
N LEU A 582 5.10 17.34 33.35
CA LEU A 582 4.19 16.47 34.10
C LEU A 582 3.08 15.85 33.24
N LEU A 583 2.69 16.51 32.15
CA LEU A 583 1.68 16.03 31.20
C LEU A 583 2.30 15.27 30.02
N TRP A 584 3.52 15.65 29.64
CA TRP A 584 4.32 15.06 28.58
C TRP A 584 5.59 14.49 29.21
N TRP A 585 5.54 13.30 29.82
CA TRP A 585 6.77 12.64 30.26
C TRP A 585 7.66 12.47 29.02
N PRO A 586 8.78 13.21 28.87
CA PRO A 586 9.49 13.27 27.61
C PRO A 586 10.02 11.87 27.31
N SER A 587 9.56 11.32 26.20
CA SER A 587 10.03 10.04 25.70
C SER A 587 11.53 10.11 25.39
N MET A 588 12.21 8.97 25.24
CA MET A 588 13.63 8.96 24.90
C MET A 588 13.91 9.74 23.61
N GLU A 589 12.98 9.71 22.67
CA GLU A 589 13.00 10.43 21.40
C GLU A 589 13.00 11.95 21.60
N VAL A 590 12.24 12.47 22.59
CA VAL A 590 12.25 13.90 22.91
C VAL A 590 13.55 14.31 23.59
N LYS A 591 14.13 13.44 24.43
CA LYS A 591 15.45 13.69 25.07
C LYS A 591 16.59 13.73 24.04
N GLU A 592 16.53 12.89 23.01
CA GLU A 592 17.52 12.88 21.91
C GLU A 592 17.48 14.15 21.06
N LEU A 593 16.34 14.86 21.04
CA LEU A 593 16.15 16.11 20.30
C LEU A 593 16.58 17.35 21.10
N GLN A 594 17.22 17.17 22.27
CA GLN A 594 17.71 18.28 23.08
C GLN A 594 18.68 19.15 22.29
N GLU A 595 18.35 20.44 22.23
CA GLU A 595 19.16 21.45 21.56
C GLU A 595 20.60 21.43 22.08
N ASN A 596 21.56 21.49 21.15
CA ASN A 596 22.99 21.49 21.42
C ASN A 596 23.50 20.28 22.23
N SER A 597 22.80 19.13 22.19
CA SER A 597 23.36 17.92 22.77
C SER A 597 24.65 17.50 22.04
N PRO A 598 25.71 17.07 22.76
CA PRO A 598 26.99 16.73 22.13
C PRO A 598 26.86 15.64 21.06
N ALA A 599 26.01 14.63 21.29
CA ALA A 599 25.78 13.54 20.34
C ALA A 599 25.13 14.02 19.04
N LEU A 600 24.15 14.94 19.14
CA LEU A 600 23.47 15.48 17.96
C LEU A 600 24.38 16.41 17.16
N LEU A 601 25.19 17.24 17.83
CA LEU A 601 26.19 18.08 17.17
C LEU A 601 27.29 17.25 16.49
N SER A 602 27.79 16.18 17.14
CA SER A 602 28.73 15.24 16.52
C SER A 602 28.15 14.65 15.24
N LEU A 603 26.93 14.10 15.33
CA LEU A 603 26.22 13.55 14.18
C LEU A 603 26.04 14.58 13.06
N HIS A 604 25.73 15.84 13.41
CA HIS A 604 25.58 16.90 12.45
C HIS A 604 26.87 17.18 11.68
N TYR A 605 28.00 17.33 12.37
CA TYR A 605 29.30 17.60 11.73
C TYR A 605 29.82 16.41 10.93
N GLU A 606 29.66 15.19 11.45
CA GLU A 606 30.00 13.97 10.71
C GLU A 606 29.22 13.86 9.40
N PHE A 607 27.92 14.19 9.44
CA PHE A 607 27.09 14.23 8.23
C PHE A 607 27.55 15.31 7.24
N LEU A 608 27.94 16.51 7.70
CA LEU A 608 28.45 17.56 6.81
C LEU A 608 29.73 17.11 6.08
N ASN A 609 30.65 16.49 6.82
CA ASN A 609 31.87 15.90 6.24
C ASN A 609 31.55 14.84 5.19
N LEU A 610 30.53 14.00 5.46
CA LEU A 610 30.09 12.99 4.53
C LEU A 610 29.52 13.60 3.25
N VAL A 611 28.67 14.61 3.38
CA VAL A 611 28.05 15.32 2.26
C VAL A 611 29.09 15.91 1.33
N GLU A 612 30.13 16.55 1.88
CA GLU A 612 31.23 17.12 1.10
C GLU A 612 32.05 16.01 0.40
N LYS A 613 32.42 14.95 1.13
CA LYS A 613 33.23 13.83 0.59
C LYS A 613 32.51 13.07 -0.53
N ALA A 614 31.21 12.80 -0.35
CA ALA A 614 30.40 12.02 -1.28
C ALA A 614 29.67 12.88 -2.33
N ASN A 615 29.83 14.21 -2.29
CA ASN A 615 29.16 15.17 -3.16
C ASN A 615 27.63 14.98 -3.20
N ILE A 616 27.02 14.89 -2.01
CA ILE A 616 25.57 14.71 -1.84
C ILE A 616 24.89 16.08 -1.93
N GLU A 617 23.89 16.23 -2.79
CA GLU A 617 23.10 17.46 -2.86
C GLU A 617 22.12 17.54 -1.68
N VAL A 618 22.07 18.69 -0.99
CA VAL A 618 21.20 18.90 0.17
C VAL A 618 20.23 20.04 -0.12
N ILE A 619 18.93 19.78 0.08
CA ILE A 619 17.87 20.79 0.03
C ILE A 619 17.12 20.78 1.36
N SER A 620 16.97 21.93 1.99
CA SER A 620 16.28 22.06 3.27
C SER A 620 15.14 23.06 3.23
N PHE A 621 13.96 22.63 3.68
CA PHE A 621 12.77 23.46 3.88
C PHE A 621 12.54 23.70 5.37
N ALA A 622 12.40 24.96 5.78
CA ALA A 622 12.12 25.36 7.15
C ALA A 622 10.69 25.90 7.31
N GLU A 623 10.05 25.54 8.42
CA GLU A 623 8.76 26.13 8.79
C GLU A 623 8.91 27.57 9.27
N THR A 624 7.97 28.43 8.90
CA THR A 624 7.90 29.80 9.44
C THR A 624 6.64 30.08 10.23
N LYS A 625 5.59 29.25 10.12
CA LYS A 625 4.36 29.39 10.91
C LYS A 625 4.35 28.46 12.11
N PRO A 626 3.82 28.90 13.26
CA PRO A 626 3.65 28.00 14.39
C PRO A 626 2.53 26.99 14.11
N THR A 627 2.67 25.78 14.64
CA THR A 627 1.63 24.75 14.63
C THR A 627 0.64 25.00 15.77
N PHE A 628 -0.66 24.97 15.46
CA PHE A 628 -1.72 25.12 16.46
C PHE A 628 -2.12 23.75 17.04
N LEU A 629 -1.93 23.56 18.34
CA LEU A 629 -2.37 22.37 19.06
C LEU A 629 -3.76 22.60 19.66
N SER A 630 -4.81 22.19 18.95
CA SER A 630 -6.21 22.47 19.31
C SER A 630 -6.62 21.94 20.68
N SER A 631 -6.01 20.86 21.16
CA SER A 631 -6.29 20.28 22.48
C SER A 631 -5.83 21.18 23.64
N LEU A 632 -4.82 22.02 23.41
CA LEU A 632 -4.21 22.87 24.45
C LEU A 632 -4.36 24.37 24.16
N HIS A 633 -4.89 24.75 22.99
CA HIS A 633 -4.95 26.14 22.51
C HIS A 633 -3.57 26.83 22.49
N LEU A 634 -2.50 26.06 22.29
CA LEU A 634 -1.13 26.56 22.25
C LEU A 634 -0.61 26.57 20.80
N GLN A 635 0.19 27.57 20.50
CA GLN A 635 0.93 27.69 19.25
C GLN A 635 2.40 27.46 19.51
N PHE A 636 2.99 26.50 18.79
CA PHE A 636 4.41 26.18 18.93
C PHE A 636 5.08 26.14 17.56
N ARG A 637 6.23 26.79 17.45
CA ARG A 637 7.18 26.51 16.37
C ARG A 637 8.05 25.35 16.82
N PHE A 638 7.94 24.23 16.12
CA PHE A 638 8.61 23.00 16.51
C PHE A 638 10.11 23.04 16.22
N VAL A 639 10.49 23.62 15.09
CA VAL A 639 11.86 23.73 14.64
C VAL A 639 12.13 25.16 14.19
N PRO A 640 12.88 25.94 14.97
CA PRO A 640 13.32 27.26 14.54
C PRO A 640 14.16 27.21 13.26
N THR A 641 14.08 28.24 12.43
CA THR A 641 14.79 28.37 11.15
C THR A 641 16.30 28.08 11.25
N HIS A 642 16.96 28.57 12.30
CA HIS A 642 18.40 28.36 12.51
C HIS A 642 18.79 26.90 12.81
N SER A 643 17.85 26.09 13.32
CA SER A 643 18.05 24.66 13.53
C SER A 643 17.62 23.84 12.31
N ALA A 644 16.64 24.32 11.55
CA ALA A 644 16.23 23.74 10.28
C ALA A 644 17.28 23.93 9.17
N ASN A 645 18.14 24.94 9.27
CA ASN A 645 19.22 25.17 8.31
C ASN A 645 20.46 24.31 8.66
N PRO A 646 20.86 23.33 7.83
CA PRO A 646 22.04 22.51 8.07
C PRO A 646 23.35 23.29 7.85
N GLY A 647 23.32 24.45 7.21
CA GLY A 647 24.51 25.22 6.84
C GLY A 647 25.22 24.73 5.58
N ILE A 648 24.57 23.88 4.78
CA ILE A 648 25.06 23.40 3.48
C ILE A 648 23.88 23.22 2.51
N GLY A 649 24.14 23.42 1.23
CA GLY A 649 23.14 23.28 0.17
C GLY A 649 22.04 24.34 0.25
N GLU A 650 20.99 24.12 -0.54
CA GLU A 650 19.92 25.08 -0.67
C GLU A 650 19.01 25.11 0.56
N PHE A 651 18.52 26.30 0.90
CA PHE A 651 17.69 26.52 2.07
C PHE A 651 16.52 27.46 1.78
N PHE A 652 15.31 26.99 2.06
CA PHE A 652 14.07 27.72 1.81
C PHE A 652 13.18 27.77 3.05
N GLU A 653 12.67 28.94 3.38
CA GLU A 653 11.71 29.23 4.44
C GLU A 653 10.31 29.21 3.85
N ILE A 654 9.49 28.26 4.28
CA ILE A 654 8.18 28.00 3.70
C ILE A 654 7.10 28.51 4.66
N PRO A 655 6.10 29.29 4.18
CA PRO A 655 5.04 29.90 4.99
C PRO A 655 3.99 28.88 5.47
N ARG A 656 4.45 27.83 6.14
CA ARG A 656 3.70 26.66 6.62
C ARG A 656 4.16 26.28 8.03
N ASP A 657 3.32 25.50 8.68
CA ASP A 657 3.59 24.90 9.98
C ASP A 657 4.25 23.52 9.83
N HIS A 658 4.67 22.95 10.96
CA HIS A 658 5.46 21.71 11.03
C HIS A 658 4.76 20.53 10.39
N LEU A 659 3.44 20.46 10.53
CA LEU A 659 2.63 19.34 10.08
C LEU A 659 2.22 19.49 8.63
N SER A 660 2.12 20.72 8.10
CA SER A 660 1.68 21.01 6.72
C SER A 660 2.84 21.21 5.73
N ILE A 661 4.07 21.46 6.19
CA ILE A 661 5.23 21.73 5.33
C ILE A 661 5.62 20.58 4.39
N CYS A 662 5.32 19.32 4.73
CA CYS A 662 5.59 18.15 3.88
C CYS A 662 4.36 17.68 3.06
N LYS A 663 3.29 18.49 3.05
CA LYS A 663 2.01 18.19 2.42
C LYS A 663 1.73 19.23 1.33
N PRO A 664 2.30 19.09 0.13
CA PRO A 664 1.94 19.94 -1.00
C PRO A 664 0.42 19.89 -1.24
N CYS A 665 -0.18 21.04 -1.56
CA CYS A 665 -1.63 21.09 -1.84
C CYS A 665 -1.97 20.64 -3.27
N SER A 666 -1.02 20.73 -4.20
CA SER A 666 -1.12 20.22 -5.57
C SER A 666 0.28 19.98 -6.15
N ARG A 667 0.34 19.42 -7.35
CA ARG A 667 1.59 19.27 -8.12
C ARG A 667 2.23 20.61 -8.48
N LEU A 668 1.49 21.71 -8.48
CA LEU A 668 2.05 23.06 -8.72
C LEU A 668 2.65 23.71 -7.47
N SER A 669 2.72 23.00 -6.34
CA SER A 669 3.41 23.45 -5.14
C SER A 669 4.92 23.52 -5.39
N PHE A 670 5.56 24.61 -4.96
CA PHE A 670 7.02 24.76 -5.01
C PHE A 670 7.74 23.57 -4.37
N LEU A 671 7.23 23.08 -3.23
CA LEU A 671 7.79 21.93 -2.50
C LEU A 671 7.82 20.67 -3.35
N TYR A 672 6.75 20.43 -4.13
CA TYR A 672 6.66 19.26 -5.01
C TYR A 672 7.55 19.45 -6.24
N GLN A 673 7.49 20.62 -6.88
CA GLN A 673 8.26 20.90 -8.09
C GLN A 673 9.76 20.87 -7.86
N LYS A 674 10.22 21.43 -6.73
CA LYS A 674 11.64 21.37 -6.36
C LYS A 674 12.13 19.93 -6.19
N LEU A 675 11.32 19.09 -5.52
CA LEU A 675 11.65 17.67 -5.36
C LEU A 675 11.61 16.92 -6.70
N LEU A 676 10.60 17.17 -7.54
CA LEU A 676 10.46 16.52 -8.85
C LEU A 676 11.66 16.85 -9.74
N HIS A 677 12.07 18.12 -9.79
CA HIS A 677 13.25 18.55 -10.56
C HIS A 677 14.52 17.84 -10.08
N LEU A 678 14.73 17.76 -8.76
CA LEU A 678 15.84 17.02 -8.17
C LEU A 678 15.83 15.54 -8.55
N ILE A 679 14.66 14.90 -8.50
CA ILE A 679 14.49 13.49 -8.87
C ILE A 679 14.85 13.30 -10.35
N GLN A 680 14.30 14.12 -11.25
CA GLN A 680 14.55 14.04 -12.70
C GLN A 680 16.02 14.24 -13.06
N LYS A 681 16.73 15.14 -12.35
CA LYS A 681 18.18 15.36 -12.51
C LYS A 681 19.01 14.09 -12.31
N TYR A 682 18.62 13.23 -11.38
CA TYR A 682 19.41 12.04 -10.99
C TYR A 682 18.93 10.73 -11.61
N ILE A 683 17.94 10.76 -12.51
CA ILE A 683 17.54 9.57 -13.24
C ILE A 683 18.55 9.31 -14.36
N PRO A 684 19.16 8.11 -14.39
CA PRO A 684 20.03 7.73 -15.49
C PRO A 684 19.25 7.71 -16.82
N SER A 685 19.79 8.39 -17.83
CA SER A 685 19.29 8.31 -19.21
C SER A 685 19.31 6.88 -19.73
N ASP A 686 18.35 6.52 -20.60
CA ASP A 686 18.43 5.31 -21.41
C ASP A 686 19.59 5.48 -22.42
N GLU A 687 20.72 4.83 -22.18
CA GLU A 687 21.80 4.67 -23.17
C GLU A 687 21.43 3.64 -24.25
#